data_AF-A0A151F7X1-F1
#
_entry.id   AF-A0A151F7X1-F1
#
_cell.length_a   1.000
_cell.length_b   1.000
_cell.length_c   1.000
_cell.angle_alpha   90.00
_cell.angle_beta   90.00
_cell.angle_gamma   90.00
#
_symmetry.space_group_name_H-M   'P 1'
#
loop_
_entity.id
_entity.type
_entity.pdbx_description
1 polymer ?
#
loop_
_entity_poly.entity_id
_entity_poly.type
_entity_poly.pdbx_seq_one_letter_code
_entity_poly.pdbx_strand_id
1 'polypeptide(L)'
;MMKKAVAIVIACIIGMNCISIAFLAIMGEEGHSKTDEPLFVVRITFQSQEELGQLQNSGFGILEIGEDYVLAMVSLSQFDMLLESGFQMKVVSIKCDTEEIPPSGEIREQEVSEQDVRPGGEEGRIGGYQQIKGNQYYECGGDVKPSPIYTDGVMLSEGNSSGWTKYRFFLPLNSCFIFADVGIFGQDTAPLGTGADVYVYNWVDDTWDYVGNSGKEEKLSTWAINIETHISPAYKNLCIWVFADALDCYHIDHLDTYHTYETPEWTIMAYMNGDNDLDCALVDDINEMESAGSKITYPGINIVVQIDRYSTGDWTTTRRYFICKDKGGYNDTIVSTMISDKGELNMGDPNTLIDFVNWAKSMYPAKNYMLIIVDHGNGWRMRGDLPPAIRAVSFDETNQDAITMPELRQALDVVTYGGSNKFEIIGFDACLMATIEVDYDICPYGDYRVASEETEPFDGWDYEASMGALVANPIMSPSELASQIANDYVLFYILQGIHDKTMAAVDLSMTPALVSAVDTLAGNLESKVSLYKSQLRTIKDNVEHYDSNGDLSSNQYDYYVDLYHFCELVRTHISDPTIRNDALCVMNTLSNTVINSKSGTQKPHAHGISIYYVDKRYNVYTHDYEKLVFFPAATRWDEFLKGFAYPQFSELPSLFAYNSFHVVGDGAYSTDVLGTANLSWIFGRRNMGRPEGRTHTILQDIEHDSGNLLVTGGPAINPVADEFDVEFGISYDYQPGTSFTIFCEEQSITLSLSEYPQKDIAIVYLGVHSDRHILLSWGFGWQGTYAATVLMSHPDLWTFYEDEHFLFVQWEDAHPYEGIVDWDEIQVTYPYPHTLPAPPPGDWFLYDPTFGYMSYLFGGNGFHVVGDQAYCTDVLGTANVSWVFGKYYMERPEGRTHTILQDIEHNSGNLLITGGPAVNPVADEFDQYFNISYVYQPNQPDPFFEISSDGYTLRLDLDDYPYKDICIIHLGRQSSRNVLLVWGFGWEGTYAGTLVVADSSFWSTYSGYHMLLLEWIDTNLDGLVQLSEVSVKYAAYGPHIV
;
A
#
# COMPACT_ATOMS: atom_id res chain seq x y z
N MET A 1 -34.09 -15.58 -60.20
CA MET A 1 -32.92 -15.23 -59.37
C MET A 1 -32.97 -13.74 -59.15
N MET A 2 -32.81 -13.37 -57.88
CA MET A 2 -32.67 -12.03 -57.32
C MET A 2 -33.81 -11.03 -57.46
N LYS A 3 -34.15 -10.27 -56.42
CA LYS A 3 -33.95 -10.38 -54.96
C LYS A 3 -35.00 -9.40 -54.44
N LYS A 4 -35.94 -9.87 -53.61
CA LYS A 4 -36.15 -9.38 -52.25
C LYS A 4 -35.45 -8.04 -51.97
N ALA A 5 -36.25 -6.98 -51.83
CA ALA A 5 -35.84 -5.75 -51.21
C ALA A 5 -36.61 -5.61 -49.88
N VAL A 6 -35.86 -5.63 -48.78
CA VAL A 6 -36.18 -4.89 -47.56
C VAL A 6 -34.98 -3.99 -47.33
N ALA A 7 -35.21 -2.68 -47.26
CA ALA A 7 -34.20 -1.71 -46.82
C ALA A 7 -34.82 -0.89 -45.69
N ILE A 8 -34.10 -0.86 -44.56
CA ILE A 8 -34.35 -0.03 -43.38
C ILE A 8 -33.22 1.01 -43.36
N VAL A 9 -33.55 2.28 -43.16
CA VAL A 9 -32.58 3.29 -42.68
C VAL A 9 -33.26 4.18 -41.65
N ILE A 10 -32.63 4.30 -40.49
CA ILE A 10 -32.95 5.22 -39.39
C ILE A 10 -31.82 6.26 -39.33
N ALA A 11 -32.13 7.54 -39.14
CA ALA A 11 -31.35 8.44 -38.27
C ALA A 11 -32.06 9.80 -38.05
N CYS A 12 -32.15 10.22 -36.79
CA CYS A 12 -32.48 11.58 -36.36
C CYS A 12 -31.20 12.43 -36.22
N ILE A 13 -31.30 13.76 -36.35
CA ILE A 13 -31.03 14.77 -35.27
C ILE A 13 -31.23 16.20 -35.82
N ILE A 14 -31.66 17.12 -34.95
CA ILE A 14 -32.15 18.48 -35.21
C ILE A 14 -31.00 19.49 -35.47
N GLY A 15 -31.08 20.18 -36.63
CA GLY A 15 -30.63 21.56 -36.95
C GLY A 15 -29.12 21.88 -37.00
N MET A 16 -28.48 22.37 -38.08
CA MET A 16 -28.89 22.75 -39.43
C MET A 16 -27.74 22.48 -40.43
N ASN A 17 -27.99 21.63 -41.43
CA ASN A 17 -27.72 21.90 -42.84
C ASN A 17 -28.55 20.86 -43.61
N CYS A 18 -29.50 21.35 -44.41
CA CYS A 18 -30.51 20.53 -45.07
C CYS A 18 -29.86 19.53 -46.03
N ILE A 19 -30.02 18.22 -45.75
CA ILE A 19 -29.96 17.18 -46.78
C ILE A 19 -31.34 16.51 -46.80
N SER A 20 -32.03 16.68 -47.92
CA SER A 20 -33.07 15.75 -48.33
C SER A 20 -32.36 14.45 -48.72
N ILE A 21 -32.52 13.38 -47.93
CA ILE A 21 -31.90 12.08 -48.24
C ILE A 21 -32.83 11.29 -49.16
N ALA A 22 -32.35 11.05 -50.38
CA ALA A 22 -32.80 9.97 -51.24
C ALA A 22 -31.90 8.73 -51.02
N PHE A 23 -32.51 7.55 -51.02
CA PHE A 23 -31.86 6.26 -50.73
C PHE A 23 -31.03 5.76 -51.92
N LEU A 24 -29.83 5.22 -51.66
CA LEU A 24 -29.16 4.32 -52.61
C LEU A 24 -28.43 3.19 -51.87
N ALA A 25 -28.77 1.95 -52.21
CA ALA A 25 -27.91 0.79 -52.03
C ALA A 25 -28.00 -0.10 -53.27
N ILE A 26 -26.85 -0.38 -53.86
CA ILE A 26 -26.65 -1.36 -54.94
C ILE A 26 -26.32 -2.68 -54.27
N MET A 27 -27.06 -3.75 -54.57
CA MET A 27 -26.65 -5.13 -54.24
C MET A 27 -26.23 -5.86 -55.49
N GLY A 28 -25.04 -6.46 -55.43
CA GLY A 28 -24.46 -7.31 -56.47
C GLY A 28 -25.16 -8.67 -56.63
N GLU A 29 -25.02 -9.21 -57.83
CA GLU A 29 -25.63 -10.45 -58.24
C GLU A 29 -24.99 -11.69 -57.57
N GLU A 30 -25.81 -12.71 -57.26
CA GLU A 30 -25.38 -14.07 -56.92
C GLU A 30 -24.40 -14.60 -57.97
N GLY A 31 -23.19 -14.92 -57.53
CA GLY A 31 -22.20 -15.64 -58.31
C GLY A 31 -20.90 -14.87 -58.44
N HIS A 32 -19.93 -15.27 -57.63
CA HIS A 32 -18.50 -14.91 -57.61
C HIS A 32 -18.03 -13.96 -56.49
N SER A 33 -17.02 -14.48 -55.77
CA SER A 33 -16.18 -13.96 -54.69
C SER A 33 -16.85 -13.49 -53.38
N LYS A 34 -16.72 -14.33 -52.35
CA LYS A 34 -16.22 -13.86 -51.04
C LYS A 34 -15.10 -12.84 -51.31
N THR A 35 -15.23 -11.62 -50.83
CA THR A 35 -14.04 -10.79 -50.65
C THR A 35 -13.53 -11.12 -49.25
N ASP A 36 -12.43 -11.85 -49.15
CA ASP A 36 -11.72 -12.10 -47.88
C ASP A 36 -11.03 -10.82 -47.33
N GLU A 37 -11.52 -9.64 -47.73
CA GLU A 37 -10.98 -8.33 -47.37
C GLU A 37 -12.01 -7.51 -46.58
N PRO A 38 -11.61 -6.82 -45.50
CA PRO A 38 -12.49 -5.93 -44.75
C PRO A 38 -13.04 -4.80 -45.64
N LEU A 39 -14.29 -4.43 -45.41
CA LEU A 39 -14.97 -3.36 -46.13
C LEU A 39 -15.01 -2.08 -45.27
N PHE A 40 -14.69 -0.96 -45.91
CA PHE A 40 -14.65 0.37 -45.31
C PHE A 40 -15.73 1.25 -45.90
N VAL A 41 -16.43 2.01 -45.07
CA VAL A 41 -17.22 3.15 -45.54
C VAL A 41 -16.33 4.38 -45.42
N VAL A 42 -16.04 5.02 -46.56
CA VAL A 42 -15.09 6.13 -46.64
C VAL A 42 -15.73 7.35 -47.26
N ARG A 43 -15.43 8.52 -46.72
CA ARG A 43 -15.71 9.81 -47.34
C ARG A 43 -14.57 10.15 -48.28
N ILE A 44 -14.88 10.37 -49.55
CA ILE A 44 -13.91 10.73 -50.60
C ILE A 44 -14.21 12.15 -51.05
N THR A 45 -13.26 13.06 -50.88
CA THR A 45 -13.37 14.46 -51.33
C THR A 45 -12.83 14.59 -52.75
N PHE A 46 -13.54 15.29 -53.63
CA PHE A 46 -13.15 15.57 -55.01
C PHE A 46 -13.12 17.09 -55.26
N GLN A 47 -12.26 17.55 -56.17
CA GLN A 47 -12.02 18.97 -56.44
C GLN A 47 -12.49 19.41 -57.83
N SER A 48 -12.92 18.47 -58.69
CA SER A 48 -13.47 18.79 -60.01
C SER A 48 -14.56 17.81 -60.47
N GLN A 49 -15.37 18.23 -61.43
CA GLN A 49 -16.40 17.38 -62.06
C GLN A 49 -15.81 16.24 -62.89
N GLU A 50 -14.55 16.35 -63.31
CA GLU A 50 -13.83 15.28 -64.00
C GLU A 50 -13.46 14.15 -63.02
N GLU A 51 -13.06 14.49 -61.80
CA GLU A 51 -12.77 13.54 -60.71
C GLU A 51 -14.03 12.83 -60.20
N LEU A 52 -15.15 13.56 -60.08
CA LEU A 52 -16.46 12.95 -59.77
C LEU A 52 -16.86 11.93 -60.85
N GLY A 53 -16.62 12.25 -62.12
CA GLY A 53 -16.86 11.34 -63.24
C GLY A 53 -15.98 10.09 -63.20
N GLN A 54 -14.74 10.18 -62.67
CA GLN A 54 -13.87 9.01 -62.47
C GLN A 54 -14.39 8.12 -61.33
N LEU A 55 -14.84 8.72 -60.22
CA LEU A 55 -15.43 7.99 -59.09
C LEU A 55 -16.73 7.29 -59.49
N GLN A 56 -17.60 7.92 -60.29
CA GLN A 56 -18.84 7.31 -60.78
C GLN A 56 -18.61 6.12 -61.73
N ASN A 57 -17.48 6.11 -62.47
CA ASN A 57 -17.12 5.04 -63.40
C ASN A 57 -16.26 3.92 -62.77
N SER A 58 -15.92 4.05 -61.48
CA SER A 58 -15.06 3.10 -60.75
C SER A 58 -15.73 1.76 -60.41
N GLY A 59 -17.07 1.70 -60.47
CA GLY A 59 -17.85 0.52 -60.08
C GLY A 59 -18.09 0.37 -58.58
N PHE A 60 -17.68 1.34 -57.76
CA PHE A 60 -17.98 1.38 -56.32
C PHE A 60 -19.44 1.76 -56.07
N GLY A 61 -20.03 1.25 -54.99
CA GLY A 61 -21.30 1.78 -54.48
C GLY A 61 -21.06 3.14 -53.85
N ILE A 62 -21.26 4.22 -54.60
CA ILE A 62 -21.07 5.59 -54.13
C ILE A 62 -22.39 6.34 -53.94
N LEU A 63 -22.44 7.17 -52.91
CA LEU A 63 -23.55 8.07 -52.60
C LEU A 63 -23.00 9.49 -52.53
N GLU A 64 -23.50 10.38 -53.38
CA GLU A 64 -23.12 11.80 -53.41
C GLU A 64 -23.89 12.54 -52.31
N ILE A 65 -23.19 13.10 -51.33
CA ILE A 65 -23.79 13.69 -50.10
C ILE A 65 -23.44 15.18 -49.94
N GLY A 66 -22.60 15.75 -50.82
CA GLY A 66 -22.28 17.17 -50.85
C GLY A 66 -21.69 17.63 -52.19
N GLU A 67 -21.39 18.93 -52.33
CA GLU A 67 -20.89 19.53 -53.59
C GLU A 67 -19.44 19.12 -53.93
N ASP A 68 -18.68 18.63 -52.95
CA ASP A 68 -17.24 18.33 -53.06
C ASP A 68 -16.85 16.96 -52.44
N TYR A 69 -17.81 16.11 -52.05
CA TYR A 69 -17.49 14.77 -51.54
C TYR A 69 -18.59 13.72 -51.77
N VAL A 70 -18.18 12.45 -51.80
CA VAL A 70 -19.04 11.25 -51.85
C VAL A 70 -18.75 10.31 -50.68
N LEU A 71 -19.72 9.48 -50.29
CA LEU A 71 -19.48 8.30 -49.47
C LEU A 71 -19.37 7.07 -50.37
N ALA A 72 -18.35 6.25 -50.16
CA ALA A 72 -18.14 5.00 -50.89
C ALA A 72 -17.91 3.84 -49.94
N MET A 73 -18.45 2.68 -50.27
CA MET A 73 -18.04 1.42 -49.62
C MET A 73 -16.96 0.76 -50.49
N VAL A 74 -15.78 0.56 -49.91
CA VAL A 74 -14.59 0.08 -50.61
C VAL A 74 -13.94 -1.07 -49.84
N SER A 75 -13.42 -2.07 -50.54
CA SER A 75 -12.50 -3.06 -49.96
C SER A 75 -11.13 -2.45 -49.71
N LEU A 76 -10.28 -3.12 -48.92
CA LEU A 76 -8.92 -2.67 -48.62
C LEU A 76 -8.13 -2.39 -49.91
N SER A 77 -8.18 -3.32 -50.89
CA SER A 77 -7.51 -3.14 -52.18
C SER A 77 -8.03 -1.96 -53.01
N GLN A 78 -9.31 -1.60 -52.86
CA GLN A 78 -9.91 -0.43 -53.52
C GLN A 78 -9.59 0.88 -52.80
N PHE A 79 -9.47 0.83 -51.47
CA PHE A 79 -9.00 1.96 -50.67
C PHE A 79 -7.58 2.37 -51.06
N ASP A 80 -6.67 1.39 -51.22
CA ASP A 80 -5.29 1.66 -51.65
C ASP A 80 -5.23 2.25 -53.07
N MET A 81 -6.06 1.75 -54.00
CA MET A 81 -6.15 2.27 -55.37
C MET A 81 -6.60 3.74 -55.44
N LEU A 82 -7.54 4.13 -54.57
CA LEU A 82 -8.04 5.50 -54.48
C LEU A 82 -7.02 6.46 -53.85
N LEU A 83 -6.24 5.98 -52.86
CA LEU A 83 -5.09 6.69 -52.30
C LEU A 83 -4.02 6.96 -53.37
N GLU A 84 -3.66 5.95 -54.17
CA GLU A 84 -2.67 6.07 -55.25
C GLU A 84 -3.14 7.00 -56.38
N SER A 85 -4.45 7.10 -56.60
CA SER A 85 -5.07 8.01 -57.57
C SER A 85 -5.16 9.46 -57.08
N GLY A 86 -4.68 9.76 -55.86
CA GLY A 86 -4.56 11.11 -55.31
C GLY A 86 -5.81 11.65 -54.59
N PHE A 87 -6.82 10.81 -54.35
CA PHE A 87 -8.03 11.23 -53.65
C PHE A 87 -7.80 11.38 -52.14
N GLN A 88 -8.36 12.43 -51.54
CA GLN A 88 -8.37 12.66 -50.10
C GLN A 88 -9.52 11.85 -49.47
N MET A 89 -9.22 10.99 -48.50
CA MET A 89 -10.22 10.08 -47.91
C MET A 89 -10.20 10.07 -46.38
N LYS A 90 -11.39 9.90 -45.77
CA LYS A 90 -11.58 9.70 -44.33
C LYS A 90 -12.48 8.49 -44.08
N VAL A 91 -12.01 7.53 -43.28
CA VAL A 91 -12.82 6.36 -42.88
C VAL A 91 -13.92 6.81 -41.92
N VAL A 92 -15.15 6.41 -42.20
CA VAL A 92 -16.36 6.76 -41.44
C VAL A 92 -16.84 5.56 -40.61
N SER A 93 -16.64 4.33 -41.11
CA SER A 93 -16.98 3.08 -40.40
C SER A 93 -16.21 1.89 -40.99
N ILE A 94 -15.90 0.89 -40.15
CA ILE A 94 -15.25 -0.37 -40.52
C ILE A 94 -16.22 -1.51 -40.24
N LYS A 95 -16.36 -2.46 -41.18
CA LYS A 95 -17.08 -3.72 -40.95
C LYS A 95 -16.09 -4.89 -40.98
N CYS A 96 -15.87 -5.55 -39.85
CA CYS A 96 -15.20 -6.86 -39.77
C CYS A 96 -16.22 -8.00 -39.89
N ASP A 97 -15.87 -9.05 -40.62
CA ASP A 97 -16.72 -10.23 -40.84
C ASP A 97 -16.65 -11.22 -39.66
N THR A 98 -17.66 -12.08 -39.64
CA THR A 98 -18.31 -12.80 -38.54
C THR A 98 -17.56 -13.97 -37.91
N GLU A 99 -17.59 -14.10 -36.57
CA GLU A 99 -17.38 -15.38 -35.87
C GLU A 99 -18.71 -16.14 -35.68
N GLU A 100 -18.68 -17.45 -35.95
CA GLU A 100 -19.78 -18.40 -35.78
C GLU A 100 -19.92 -18.86 -34.31
N ILE A 101 -21.14 -18.92 -33.77
CA ILE A 101 -21.48 -19.63 -32.53
C ILE A 101 -22.27 -20.91 -32.90
N PRO A 102 -21.94 -22.11 -32.36
CA PRO A 102 -22.54 -23.38 -32.79
C PRO A 102 -23.98 -23.61 -32.27
N PRO A 103 -24.74 -24.55 -32.86
CA PRO A 103 -26.17 -24.73 -32.60
C PRO A 103 -26.44 -25.43 -31.27
N SER A 104 -27.51 -25.00 -30.60
CA SER A 104 -28.10 -25.61 -29.41
C SER A 104 -28.50 -27.08 -29.65
N GLY A 105 -28.00 -27.97 -28.78
CA GLY A 105 -28.33 -29.39 -28.77
C GLY A 105 -29.19 -29.78 -27.56
N GLU A 106 -30.39 -30.27 -27.86
CA GLU A 106 -31.23 -31.25 -27.17
C GLU A 106 -31.24 -31.36 -25.63
N ILE A 107 -32.43 -31.11 -25.08
CA ILE A 107 -32.90 -31.58 -23.78
C ILE A 107 -32.99 -33.13 -23.79
N ARG A 108 -32.39 -33.79 -22.81
CA ARG A 108 -32.77 -35.15 -22.37
C ARG A 108 -32.98 -35.16 -20.85
N GLU A 109 -34.18 -35.59 -20.46
CA GLU A 109 -34.55 -35.96 -19.08
C GLU A 109 -33.73 -37.15 -18.57
N GLN A 110 -33.32 -37.14 -17.30
CA GLN A 110 -33.27 -38.36 -16.48
C GLN A 110 -33.21 -38.08 -14.97
N GLU A 111 -34.30 -38.48 -14.29
CA GLU A 111 -34.47 -39.08 -12.96
C GLU A 111 -33.42 -38.84 -11.85
N VAL A 112 -33.85 -38.24 -10.74
CA VAL A 112 -33.19 -38.35 -9.41
C VAL A 112 -34.03 -39.29 -8.54
N SER A 113 -33.42 -40.39 -8.09
CA SER A 113 -34.02 -41.41 -7.24
C SER A 113 -34.05 -41.05 -5.76
N GLU A 114 -35.17 -41.35 -5.09
CA GLU A 114 -35.33 -41.44 -3.63
C GLU A 114 -34.58 -42.65 -3.03
N GLN A 115 -34.00 -42.45 -1.83
CA GLN A 115 -33.75 -43.38 -0.70
C GLN A 115 -32.49 -42.92 0.07
N ASP A 116 -32.38 -42.84 1.40
CA ASP A 116 -33.31 -42.99 2.53
C ASP A 116 -32.51 -42.65 3.82
N VAL A 117 -33.20 -42.11 4.84
CA VAL A 117 -32.98 -42.32 6.30
C VAL A 117 -31.87 -41.57 7.08
N ARG A 118 -32.31 -40.69 7.99
CA ARG A 118 -31.65 -40.21 9.24
C ARG A 118 -31.81 -41.25 10.38
N PRO A 119 -31.07 -41.19 11.50
CA PRO A 119 -31.57 -40.47 12.70
C PRO A 119 -30.45 -39.74 13.50
N GLY A 120 -30.67 -38.55 14.10
CA GLY A 120 -31.20 -38.33 15.47
C GLY A 120 -30.08 -38.54 16.52
N GLY A 121 -29.74 -37.67 17.48
CA GLY A 121 -30.32 -36.43 18.02
C GLY A 121 -29.53 -36.02 19.30
N GLU A 122 -29.90 -34.85 19.86
CA GLU A 122 -29.76 -34.40 21.27
C GLU A 122 -28.33 -34.13 21.82
N GLU A 123 -28.02 -33.16 22.69
CA GLU A 123 -28.67 -32.03 23.38
C GLU A 123 -27.51 -31.31 24.13
N GLY A 124 -27.54 -29.97 24.37
CA GLY A 124 -26.61 -29.40 25.37
C GLY A 124 -26.27 -27.89 25.42
N ARG A 125 -27.26 -27.00 25.41
CA ARG A 125 -27.39 -25.74 26.20
C ARG A 125 -26.19 -24.83 26.61
N ILE A 126 -26.33 -23.56 26.20
CA ILE A 126 -26.35 -22.27 26.99
C ILE A 126 -25.03 -21.65 27.53
N GLY A 127 -24.81 -20.38 27.12
CA GLY A 127 -24.19 -19.27 27.89
C GLY A 127 -22.72 -18.99 27.56
N GLY A 128 -22.21 -17.76 27.38
CA GLY A 128 -22.77 -16.42 27.53
C GLY A 128 -21.71 -15.37 27.14
N TYR A 129 -22.18 -14.14 26.96
CA TYR A 129 -21.46 -12.91 26.62
C TYR A 129 -20.28 -12.53 27.55
N GLN A 130 -19.24 -11.93 26.97
CA GLN A 130 -18.49 -10.77 27.50
C GLN A 130 -18.01 -9.93 26.30
N GLN A 131 -18.69 -8.85 25.95
CA GLN A 131 -18.55 -7.47 26.47
C GLN A 131 -17.46 -6.68 25.74
N ILE A 132 -17.81 -6.06 24.61
CA ILE A 132 -17.19 -4.81 24.15
C ILE A 132 -18.27 -3.73 24.26
N LYS A 133 -17.95 -2.72 25.07
CA LYS A 133 -18.72 -1.49 25.25
C LYS A 133 -18.27 -0.49 24.19
N GLY A 134 -19.22 0.22 23.59
CA GLY A 134 -18.96 1.46 22.86
C GLY A 134 -19.87 1.60 21.65
N ASN A 135 -21.08 2.11 21.87
CA ASN A 135 -22.07 2.40 20.83
C ASN A 135 -21.63 3.56 19.93
N GLN A 136 -21.74 3.40 18.61
CA GLN A 136 -22.57 4.28 17.75
C GLN A 136 -23.10 3.43 16.59
N TYR A 137 -24.38 3.05 16.65
CA TYR A 137 -25.15 2.55 15.51
C TYR A 137 -26.09 3.68 15.11
N TYR A 138 -25.99 4.15 13.88
CA TYR A 138 -26.99 5.03 13.28
C TYR A 138 -28.03 4.12 12.61
N GLU A 139 -29.21 4.04 13.22
CA GLU A 139 -30.36 3.33 12.64
C GLU A 139 -31.12 4.27 11.70
N CYS A 140 -31.10 3.98 10.40
CA CYS A 140 -32.05 4.57 9.45
C CYS A 140 -33.34 3.75 9.46
N GLY A 141 -34.38 4.30 10.09
CA GLY A 141 -35.71 3.71 10.11
C GLY A 141 -36.56 4.16 8.92
N GLY A 142 -37.19 3.21 8.22
CA GLY A 142 -38.22 3.50 7.21
C GLY A 142 -38.96 2.23 6.76
N ASP A 143 -40.26 2.17 7.04
CA ASP A 143 -41.15 1.02 6.83
C ASP A 143 -41.20 0.48 5.39
N VAL A 144 -40.94 -0.83 5.26
CA VAL A 144 -41.04 -1.62 4.03
C VAL A 144 -42.51 -1.79 3.60
N LYS A 145 -42.84 -1.37 2.38
CA LYS A 145 -43.95 -1.95 1.59
C LYS A 145 -43.37 -2.64 0.36
N PRO A 146 -43.77 -3.89 0.06
CA PRO A 146 -43.21 -4.61 -1.08
C PRO A 146 -43.84 -4.08 -2.38
N SER A 147 -42.99 -3.68 -3.33
CA SER A 147 -43.35 -3.44 -4.74
C SER A 147 -42.46 -4.31 -5.64
N PRO A 148 -42.93 -4.71 -6.82
CA PRO A 148 -42.57 -5.98 -7.45
C PRO A 148 -41.22 -5.96 -8.17
N ILE A 149 -40.56 -7.11 -8.13
CA ILE A 149 -39.36 -7.48 -8.88
C ILE A 149 -39.64 -7.34 -10.39
N TYR A 150 -38.93 -6.44 -11.08
CA TYR A 150 -38.75 -6.52 -12.53
C TYR A 150 -37.38 -7.14 -12.80
N THR A 151 -37.40 -8.28 -13.50
CA THR A 151 -36.22 -8.89 -14.11
C THR A 151 -36.32 -8.64 -15.61
N ASP A 152 -35.39 -7.88 -16.17
CA ASP A 152 -35.29 -7.73 -17.62
C ASP A 152 -34.57 -8.94 -18.21
N GLY A 153 -35.38 -9.90 -18.68
CA GLY A 153 -34.97 -11.01 -19.52
C GLY A 153 -35.72 -10.96 -20.85
N VAL A 154 -34.99 -11.14 -21.94
CA VAL A 154 -35.50 -11.25 -23.32
C VAL A 154 -36.65 -12.28 -23.40
N MET A 155 -37.86 -11.81 -23.73
CA MET A 155 -38.99 -12.67 -24.10
C MET A 155 -39.05 -12.84 -25.63
N LEU A 156 -38.58 -13.98 -26.13
CA LEU A 156 -39.06 -14.53 -27.41
C LEU A 156 -40.32 -15.35 -27.12
N SER A 157 -41.49 -14.88 -27.54
CA SER A 157 -42.68 -15.74 -27.57
C SER A 157 -42.80 -16.46 -28.91
N GLU A 158 -42.77 -17.79 -28.86
CA GLU A 158 -43.09 -18.64 -29.99
C GLU A 158 -44.60 -18.69 -30.24
N GLY A 159 -44.97 -18.55 -31.52
CA GLY A 159 -45.99 -19.36 -32.18
C GLY A 159 -47.47 -19.05 -31.96
N ASN A 160 -48.14 -18.54 -33.01
CA ASN A 160 -49.48 -19.03 -33.33
C ASN A 160 -49.82 -19.01 -34.85
N SER A 161 -49.74 -20.20 -35.45
CA SER A 161 -50.58 -20.80 -36.52
C SER A 161 -51.17 -19.98 -37.71
N SER A 162 -50.71 -18.78 -38.02
CA SER A 162 -51.27 -18.00 -39.14
C SER A 162 -50.28 -17.21 -40.00
N GLY A 163 -49.11 -17.76 -40.33
CA GLY A 163 -48.28 -17.26 -41.45
C GLY A 163 -47.75 -15.81 -41.34
N TRP A 164 -47.78 -15.22 -40.14
CA TRP A 164 -47.20 -13.91 -39.83
C TRP A 164 -45.87 -14.08 -39.09
N THR A 165 -44.84 -13.36 -39.52
CA THR A 165 -43.68 -13.06 -38.67
C THR A 165 -43.79 -11.61 -38.21
N LYS A 166 -43.92 -11.38 -36.90
CA LYS A 166 -43.95 -10.05 -36.28
C LYS A 166 -42.55 -9.68 -35.79
N TYR A 167 -42.09 -8.49 -36.14
CA TYR A 167 -40.90 -7.87 -35.58
C TYR A 167 -41.33 -6.68 -34.73
N ARG A 168 -40.86 -6.63 -33.48
CA ARG A 168 -41.06 -5.52 -32.56
C ARG A 168 -39.73 -4.81 -32.36
N PHE A 169 -39.72 -3.50 -32.59
CA PHE A 169 -38.53 -2.67 -32.44
C PHE A 169 -38.67 -1.77 -31.22
N PHE A 170 -37.56 -1.57 -30.50
CA PHE A 170 -37.45 -0.68 -29.34
C PHE A 170 -36.60 0.54 -29.73
N LEU A 171 -37.11 1.74 -29.48
CA LEU A 171 -36.39 3.00 -29.68
C LEU A 171 -36.53 3.84 -28.41
N PRO A 172 -35.45 4.05 -27.64
CA PRO A 172 -35.49 4.94 -26.49
C PRO A 172 -35.26 6.38 -26.93
N LEU A 173 -36.19 7.27 -26.55
CA LEU A 173 -36.00 8.72 -26.55
C LEU A 173 -36.48 9.25 -25.19
N ASN A 174 -35.77 10.26 -24.67
CA ASN A 174 -35.68 10.79 -23.29
C ASN A 174 -36.96 11.01 -22.45
N SER A 175 -38.11 10.39 -22.71
CA SER A 175 -39.23 10.19 -21.76
C SER A 175 -40.47 9.43 -22.33
N CYS A 176 -40.40 8.70 -23.46
CA CYS A 176 -41.53 7.89 -23.96
C CYS A 176 -41.10 6.64 -24.75
N PHE A 177 -41.88 5.55 -24.64
CA PHE A 177 -41.72 4.35 -25.46
C PHE A 177 -42.64 4.41 -26.69
N ILE A 178 -42.07 4.22 -27.90
CA ILE A 178 -42.86 4.02 -29.13
C ILE A 178 -42.81 2.54 -29.50
N PHE A 179 -43.99 1.93 -29.70
CA PHE A 179 -44.12 0.57 -30.22
C PHE A 179 -44.41 0.59 -31.73
N ALA A 180 -43.63 -0.17 -32.51
CA ALA A 180 -43.94 -0.46 -33.90
C ALA A 180 -43.97 -1.98 -34.11
N ASP A 181 -45.15 -2.52 -34.45
CA ASP A 181 -45.31 -3.91 -34.86
C ASP A 181 -45.26 -3.98 -36.40
N VAL A 182 -44.27 -4.67 -36.96
CA VAL A 182 -44.20 -4.93 -38.42
C VAL A 182 -44.48 -6.40 -38.68
N GLY A 183 -45.53 -6.69 -39.46
CA GLY A 183 -45.90 -8.05 -39.85
C GLY A 183 -45.57 -8.34 -41.31
N ILE A 184 -44.89 -9.47 -41.57
CA ILE A 184 -44.63 -9.97 -42.94
C ILE A 184 -45.45 -11.23 -43.18
N PHE A 185 -46.20 -11.27 -44.30
CA PHE A 185 -47.02 -12.40 -44.71
C PHE A 185 -46.28 -13.28 -45.72
N GLY A 186 -46.22 -14.59 -45.47
CA GLY A 186 -45.69 -15.56 -46.42
C GLY A 186 -46.73 -16.62 -46.78
N GLN A 187 -47.30 -16.55 -47.98
CA GLN A 187 -47.90 -17.74 -48.62
C GLN A 187 -47.55 -17.81 -50.10
N ASP A 188 -47.20 -19.02 -50.49
CA ASP A 188 -46.93 -19.46 -51.85
C ASP A 188 -48.16 -19.31 -52.76
N THR A 189 -47.91 -18.92 -54.02
CA THR A 189 -48.79 -19.02 -55.20
C THR A 189 -49.97 -18.03 -55.35
N ALA A 190 -49.68 -16.78 -55.76
CA ALA A 190 -50.42 -15.92 -56.72
C ALA A 190 -49.98 -14.44 -56.56
N PRO A 191 -50.04 -13.58 -57.60
CA PRO A 191 -49.49 -12.23 -57.51
C PRO A 191 -50.39 -11.32 -56.66
N LEU A 192 -49.97 -11.02 -55.44
CA LEU A 192 -50.63 -10.07 -54.53
C LEU A 192 -49.75 -8.84 -54.32
N GLY A 193 -50.38 -7.66 -54.42
CA GLY A 193 -49.77 -6.35 -54.24
C GLY A 193 -49.26 -6.12 -52.82
N THR A 194 -48.23 -5.29 -52.71
CA THR A 194 -47.64 -4.83 -51.46
C THR A 194 -48.60 -3.87 -50.75
N GLY A 195 -49.27 -4.31 -49.69
CA GLY A 195 -49.96 -3.45 -48.73
C GLY A 195 -49.46 -3.79 -47.32
N ALA A 196 -48.83 -2.83 -46.66
CA ALA A 196 -48.55 -2.88 -45.22
C ALA A 196 -49.56 -1.96 -44.54
N ASP A 197 -50.33 -2.48 -43.58
CA ASP A 197 -51.24 -1.68 -42.76
C ASP A 197 -50.51 -1.28 -41.48
N VAL A 198 -50.33 0.03 -41.26
CA VAL A 198 -49.77 0.57 -40.01
C VAL A 198 -50.93 0.93 -39.08
N TYR A 199 -50.92 0.42 -37.85
CA TYR A 199 -51.93 0.71 -36.83
C TYR A 199 -51.31 1.54 -35.71
N VAL A 200 -52.00 2.59 -35.27
CA VAL A 200 -51.55 3.48 -34.20
C VAL A 200 -52.52 3.37 -33.02
N TYR A 201 -51.97 3.19 -31.82
CA TYR A 201 -52.69 3.16 -30.54
C TYR A 201 -52.10 4.20 -29.59
N ASN A 202 -52.93 4.74 -28.71
CA ASN A 202 -52.52 5.65 -27.64
C ASN A 202 -52.78 4.98 -26.29
N TRP A 203 -51.88 5.18 -25.34
CA TRP A 203 -52.06 4.67 -23.97
C TRP A 203 -52.44 5.85 -23.07
N VAL A 204 -53.66 5.81 -22.53
CA VAL A 204 -54.16 6.79 -21.57
C VAL A 204 -54.95 6.04 -20.50
N ASP A 205 -54.76 6.39 -19.22
CA ASP A 205 -55.48 5.84 -18.05
C ASP A 205 -55.51 4.29 -18.00
N ASP A 206 -54.35 3.64 -18.09
CA ASP A 206 -54.21 2.17 -18.02
C ASP A 206 -55.02 1.36 -19.06
N THR A 207 -55.45 2.00 -20.16
CA THR A 207 -56.07 1.31 -21.29
C THR A 207 -55.53 1.80 -22.64
N TRP A 208 -55.60 0.93 -23.66
CA TRP A 208 -55.14 1.20 -25.02
C TRP A 208 -56.31 1.61 -25.91
N ASP A 209 -56.27 2.85 -26.41
CA ASP A 209 -57.25 3.36 -27.36
C ASP A 209 -56.69 3.36 -28.79
N TYR A 210 -57.47 2.82 -29.73
CA TYR A 210 -57.10 2.75 -31.14
C TYR A 210 -57.30 4.09 -31.86
N VAL A 211 -56.25 4.56 -32.54
CA VAL A 211 -56.22 5.89 -33.18
C VAL A 211 -56.45 5.83 -34.70
N GLY A 212 -56.07 4.74 -35.40
CA GLY A 212 -56.37 4.56 -36.83
C GLY A 212 -55.38 3.68 -37.62
N ASN A 213 -55.67 3.42 -38.90
CA ASN A 213 -54.77 2.71 -39.84
C ASN A 213 -54.59 3.41 -41.20
N SER A 214 -53.56 3.01 -41.94
CA SER A 214 -53.36 3.32 -43.35
C SER A 214 -54.25 2.44 -44.24
N GLY A 215 -55.42 2.91 -44.66
CA GLY A 215 -56.35 2.13 -45.49
C GLY A 215 -55.76 1.64 -46.83
N LYS A 216 -56.29 0.53 -47.34
CA LYS A 216 -55.86 -0.16 -48.56
C LYS A 216 -56.07 0.69 -49.83
N GLU A 217 -55.05 0.65 -50.69
CA GLU A 217 -54.97 1.19 -52.06
C GLU A 217 -54.69 2.69 -52.21
N GLU A 218 -53.42 3.10 -52.22
CA GLU A 218 -52.87 4.06 -53.19
C GLU A 218 -51.32 4.10 -53.14
N LYS A 219 -50.69 4.35 -54.29
CA LYS A 219 -49.24 4.19 -54.55
C LYS A 219 -48.39 5.20 -53.77
N LEU A 220 -47.33 4.73 -53.10
CA LEU A 220 -46.30 5.49 -52.36
C LEU A 220 -45.35 6.36 -53.22
N SER A 221 -45.85 7.01 -54.27
CA SER A 221 -45.05 7.97 -55.06
C SER A 221 -45.70 9.35 -55.22
N THR A 222 -46.74 9.69 -54.45
CA THR A 222 -47.43 11.00 -54.54
C THR A 222 -47.91 11.56 -53.20
N TRP A 223 -47.14 11.42 -52.12
CA TRP A 223 -47.38 12.14 -50.85
C TRP A 223 -46.27 13.15 -50.54
N ALA A 224 -46.02 14.06 -51.50
CA ALA A 224 -45.23 15.26 -51.25
C ALA A 224 -45.89 16.55 -51.80
N ILE A 225 -47.06 16.48 -52.46
CA ILE A 225 -47.74 17.69 -52.97
C ILE A 225 -49.26 17.51 -52.87
N ASN A 226 -49.84 18.13 -51.82
CA ASN A 226 -51.23 18.61 -51.64
C ASN A 226 -51.80 18.32 -50.24
N ILE A 227 -51.34 19.07 -49.24
CA ILE A 227 -52.16 19.40 -48.04
C ILE A 227 -52.22 20.93 -47.94
N GLU A 228 -52.71 21.59 -48.99
CA GLU A 228 -53.06 23.01 -48.93
C GLU A 228 -54.49 23.33 -49.40
N THR A 229 -55.26 22.37 -49.92
CA THR A 229 -56.51 22.73 -50.63
C THR A 229 -57.81 22.15 -50.11
N HIS A 230 -57.85 21.31 -49.06
CA HIS A 230 -59.11 20.68 -48.63
C HIS A 230 -59.35 20.63 -47.11
N ILE A 231 -59.08 21.72 -46.39
CA ILE A 231 -59.67 21.96 -45.06
C ILE A 231 -60.21 23.39 -45.00
N SER A 232 -61.50 23.53 -44.68
CA SER A 232 -62.17 24.82 -44.61
C SER A 232 -61.58 25.71 -43.50
N PRO A 233 -61.65 27.05 -43.61
CA PRO A 233 -61.00 27.97 -42.66
C PRO A 233 -61.50 27.90 -41.21
N ALA A 234 -62.56 27.14 -40.92
CA ALA A 234 -63.19 27.08 -39.60
C ALA A 234 -62.62 26.00 -38.64
N TYR A 235 -61.65 25.17 -39.08
CA TYR A 235 -61.07 24.11 -38.24
C TYR A 235 -59.56 24.26 -37.95
N LYS A 236 -58.98 25.44 -38.20
CA LYS A 236 -57.56 25.73 -37.89
C LYS A 236 -57.25 25.90 -36.39
N ASN A 237 -58.24 25.89 -35.50
CA ASN A 237 -58.06 26.23 -34.08
C ASN A 237 -58.43 25.10 -33.09
N LEU A 238 -58.41 23.82 -33.50
CA LEU A 238 -58.76 22.70 -32.58
C LEU A 238 -57.76 21.52 -32.58
N CYS A 239 -56.51 21.75 -32.97
CA CYS A 239 -55.40 20.80 -32.74
C CYS A 239 -54.16 21.54 -32.21
N ILE A 240 -54.36 22.31 -31.14
CA ILE A 240 -53.29 22.90 -30.32
C ILE A 240 -53.81 22.84 -28.88
N TRP A 241 -53.90 21.66 -28.26
CA TRP A 241 -54.16 21.50 -26.80
C TRP A 241 -53.89 20.03 -26.40
N VAL A 242 -52.66 19.54 -26.57
CA VAL A 242 -52.04 18.49 -25.73
C VAL A 242 -50.53 18.64 -25.95
N PHE A 243 -49.88 19.45 -25.12
CA PHE A 243 -48.44 19.51 -24.80
C PHE A 243 -48.21 20.86 -24.12
N ALA A 244 -48.79 21.00 -22.92
CA ALA A 244 -48.56 22.14 -22.04
C ALA A 244 -48.90 21.68 -20.61
N ASP A 245 -47.99 20.89 -20.02
CA ASP A 245 -47.84 20.72 -18.56
C ASP A 245 -46.42 20.25 -18.17
N ALA A 246 -45.40 20.48 -19.02
CA ALA A 246 -44.00 20.14 -18.73
C ALA A 246 -43.01 21.27 -19.06
N LEU A 247 -43.48 22.50 -19.21
CA LEU A 247 -42.66 23.66 -19.59
C LEU A 247 -42.83 24.79 -18.58
N ASP A 248 -42.34 24.54 -17.35
CA ASP A 248 -42.05 25.60 -16.36
C ASP A 248 -40.57 26.00 -16.37
N CYS A 249 -39.92 25.80 -17.52
CA CYS A 249 -38.67 26.43 -17.89
C CYS A 249 -38.84 26.91 -19.33
N TYR A 250 -39.40 28.10 -19.56
CA TYR A 250 -39.07 29.01 -20.68
C TYR A 250 -40.09 30.17 -20.72
N HIS A 251 -39.74 31.27 -20.07
CA HIS A 251 -40.15 32.60 -20.52
C HIS A 251 -39.00 33.14 -21.39
N ILE A 252 -39.15 33.11 -22.71
CA ILE A 252 -38.46 34.04 -23.60
C ILE A 252 -39.49 34.59 -24.58
N ASP A 253 -39.82 35.87 -24.38
CA ASP A 253 -40.42 36.72 -25.39
C ASP A 253 -39.38 37.01 -26.50
N HIS A 254 -39.87 37.01 -27.73
CA HIS A 254 -39.26 37.52 -28.96
C HIS A 254 -38.32 36.60 -29.80
N LEU A 255 -38.72 36.54 -31.07
CA LEU A 255 -38.10 35.91 -32.23
C LEU A 255 -36.79 36.58 -32.67
N ASP A 256 -36.01 35.81 -33.45
CA ASP A 256 -34.89 36.17 -34.33
C ASP A 256 -33.48 36.28 -33.72
N THR A 257 -32.78 35.14 -33.56
CA THR A 257 -31.35 34.97 -33.93
C THR A 257 -30.93 33.49 -33.91
N TYR A 258 -30.16 33.06 -34.91
CA TYR A 258 -29.44 31.78 -34.94
C TYR A 258 -28.46 31.69 -33.76
N HIS A 259 -28.73 30.84 -32.76
CA HIS A 259 -27.72 30.47 -31.76
C HIS A 259 -26.90 29.30 -32.27
N THR A 260 -25.61 29.54 -32.55
CA THR A 260 -24.59 28.49 -32.48
C THR A 260 -24.61 27.92 -31.06
N TYR A 261 -24.62 26.59 -30.90
CA TYR A 261 -24.46 25.98 -29.57
C TYR A 261 -23.06 26.33 -29.05
N GLU A 262 -22.98 27.36 -28.20
CA GLU A 262 -21.73 27.78 -27.58
C GLU A 262 -21.35 26.77 -26.49
N THR A 263 -20.08 26.34 -26.49
CA THR A 263 -19.53 25.39 -25.51
C THR A 263 -19.75 25.92 -24.09
N PRO A 264 -20.34 25.13 -23.17
CA PRO A 264 -20.45 25.45 -21.74
C PRO A 264 -19.13 25.95 -21.14
N GLU A 265 -19.24 26.84 -20.15
CA GLU A 265 -18.04 27.36 -19.46
C GLU A 265 -17.40 26.27 -18.60
N TRP A 266 -18.19 25.44 -17.94
CA TRP A 266 -17.71 24.44 -16.98
C TRP A 266 -18.34 23.07 -17.19
N THR A 267 -17.53 22.03 -17.00
CA THR A 267 -17.98 20.67 -16.68
C THR A 267 -17.35 20.25 -15.35
N ILE A 268 -18.19 20.03 -14.35
CA ILE A 268 -17.82 19.54 -13.02
C ILE A 268 -18.07 18.02 -12.99
N MET A 269 -17.05 17.25 -12.65
CA MET A 269 -17.06 15.79 -12.61
C MET A 269 -16.81 15.35 -11.16
N ALA A 270 -17.81 14.76 -10.50
CA ALA A 270 -17.63 14.15 -9.19
C ALA A 270 -17.54 12.62 -9.32
N TYR A 271 -16.42 12.07 -8.88
CA TYR A 271 -16.15 10.64 -8.78
C TYR A 271 -16.29 10.26 -7.30
N MET A 272 -17.46 9.70 -6.97
CA MET A 272 -17.96 9.49 -5.61
C MET A 272 -17.91 8.01 -5.27
N ASN A 273 -17.00 7.60 -4.40
CA ASN A 273 -16.91 6.22 -3.95
C ASN A 273 -17.55 6.10 -2.56
N GLY A 274 -18.80 5.63 -2.54
CA GLY A 274 -19.56 5.38 -1.32
C GLY A 274 -19.64 3.89 -0.97
N ASP A 275 -18.83 3.02 -1.58
CA ASP A 275 -18.76 1.59 -1.23
C ASP A 275 -17.92 1.38 0.05
N ASN A 276 -18.32 2.10 1.11
CA ASN A 276 -17.76 2.08 2.46
C ASN A 276 -18.71 2.81 3.44
N ASP A 277 -18.19 3.27 4.58
CA ASP A 277 -18.94 3.97 5.61
C ASP A 277 -19.47 5.37 5.22
N LEU A 278 -19.13 5.91 4.04
CA LEU A 278 -19.59 7.21 3.53
C LEU A 278 -20.82 7.14 2.59
N ASP A 279 -21.39 5.96 2.33
CA ASP A 279 -22.49 5.75 1.35
C ASP A 279 -23.60 6.81 1.43
N CYS A 280 -24.13 7.08 2.62
CA CYS A 280 -25.26 8.00 2.75
C CYS A 280 -24.85 9.47 2.65
N ALA A 281 -23.64 9.85 3.07
CA ALA A 281 -23.13 11.21 2.86
C ALA A 281 -23.08 11.55 1.37
N LEU A 282 -22.66 10.59 0.53
CA LEU A 282 -22.49 10.86 -0.90
C LEU A 282 -23.85 11.01 -1.61
N VAL A 283 -24.93 10.42 -1.07
CA VAL A 283 -26.30 10.67 -1.53
C VAL A 283 -26.74 12.08 -1.15
N ASP A 284 -26.42 12.51 0.06
CA ASP A 284 -26.69 13.87 0.55
C ASP A 284 -25.94 14.92 -0.29
N ASP A 285 -24.67 14.69 -0.63
CA ASP A 285 -23.88 15.54 -1.53
C ASP A 285 -24.53 15.71 -2.91
N ILE A 286 -25.08 14.61 -3.47
CA ILE A 286 -25.82 14.69 -4.74
C ILE A 286 -27.04 15.60 -4.58
N ASN A 287 -27.79 15.49 -3.48
CA ASN A 287 -28.93 16.36 -3.21
C ASN A 287 -28.52 17.84 -3.04
N GLU A 288 -27.36 18.10 -2.42
CA GLU A 288 -26.79 19.43 -2.35
C GLU A 288 -26.44 19.97 -3.75
N MET A 289 -25.81 19.16 -4.61
CA MET A 289 -25.56 19.54 -6.00
C MET A 289 -26.85 19.80 -6.79
N GLU A 290 -27.93 19.07 -6.51
CA GLU A 290 -29.25 19.25 -7.10
C GLU A 290 -29.90 20.59 -6.73
N SER A 291 -29.54 21.20 -5.60
CA SER A 291 -30.03 22.54 -5.24
C SER A 291 -29.60 23.61 -6.27
N ALA A 292 -28.38 23.45 -6.81
CA ALA A 292 -27.83 24.28 -7.86
C ALA A 292 -28.28 23.78 -9.25
N GLY A 293 -28.00 22.51 -9.54
CA GLY A 293 -28.26 21.81 -10.79
C GLY A 293 -27.41 22.29 -11.97
N SER A 294 -27.28 21.44 -12.99
CA SER A 294 -26.66 21.84 -14.27
C SER A 294 -27.43 22.99 -14.93
N LYS A 295 -26.69 23.90 -15.57
CA LYS A 295 -27.23 25.07 -16.27
C LYS A 295 -27.11 24.89 -17.78
N ILE A 296 -28.21 24.51 -18.43
CA ILE A 296 -28.25 24.29 -19.89
C ILE A 296 -28.29 25.59 -20.73
N THR A 297 -28.54 26.75 -20.10
CA THR A 297 -28.58 28.06 -20.78
C THR A 297 -27.21 28.73 -20.78
N TYR A 298 -26.78 29.28 -21.92
CA TYR A 298 -25.47 29.91 -22.02
C TYR A 298 -25.40 31.22 -21.20
N PRO A 299 -24.29 31.48 -20.47
CA PRO A 299 -23.13 30.60 -20.27
C PRO A 299 -23.48 29.37 -19.42
N GLY A 300 -23.23 28.18 -19.97
CA GLY A 300 -23.73 26.91 -19.44
C GLY A 300 -22.75 26.20 -18.51
N ILE A 301 -23.27 25.30 -17.67
CA ILE A 301 -22.51 24.47 -16.72
C ILE A 301 -23.08 23.05 -16.75
N ASN A 302 -22.21 22.05 -16.85
CA ASN A 302 -22.57 20.65 -16.67
C ASN A 302 -22.05 20.17 -15.30
N ILE A 303 -22.90 19.49 -14.54
CA ILE A 303 -22.50 18.78 -13.33
C ILE A 303 -22.85 17.31 -13.54
N VAL A 304 -21.84 16.45 -13.51
CA VAL A 304 -21.99 15.01 -13.73
C VAL A 304 -21.33 14.23 -12.61
N VAL A 305 -21.98 13.16 -12.19
CA VAL A 305 -21.58 12.33 -11.07
C VAL A 305 -21.46 10.89 -11.52
N GLN A 306 -20.41 10.20 -11.09
CA GLN A 306 -20.40 8.75 -10.99
C GLN A 306 -20.33 8.40 -9.50
N ILE A 307 -21.33 7.68 -9.00
CA ILE A 307 -21.41 7.24 -7.61
C ILE A 307 -21.48 5.72 -7.55
N ASP A 308 -20.69 5.13 -6.67
CA ASP A 308 -20.81 3.74 -6.26
C ASP A 308 -21.28 3.62 -4.82
N ARG A 309 -22.08 2.62 -4.50
CA ARG A 309 -22.81 2.55 -3.24
C ARG A 309 -22.67 1.22 -2.53
N TYR A 310 -22.54 1.31 -1.21
CA TYR A 310 -22.40 0.15 -0.35
C TYR A 310 -23.63 -0.76 -0.33
N SER A 311 -23.41 -2.02 0.04
CA SER A 311 -24.42 -3.09 0.07
C SER A 311 -25.68 -2.81 0.93
N THR A 312 -25.66 -1.76 1.75
CA THR A 312 -26.77 -1.33 2.61
C THR A 312 -27.71 -0.29 1.98
N GLY A 313 -27.38 0.24 0.79
CA GLY A 313 -28.22 1.17 0.04
C GLY A 313 -29.49 0.54 -0.54
N ASP A 314 -30.41 1.36 -1.06
CA ASP A 314 -31.56 0.88 -1.85
C ASP A 314 -31.14 0.36 -3.24
N TRP A 315 -29.87 0.56 -3.61
CA TRP A 315 -29.16 -0.05 -4.73
C TRP A 315 -27.65 -0.14 -4.44
N THR A 316 -26.95 -1.04 -5.16
CA THR A 316 -25.56 -1.49 -4.87
C THR A 316 -24.75 -1.64 -6.16
N THR A 317 -24.78 -0.63 -7.02
CA THR A 317 -24.23 -0.70 -8.39
C THR A 317 -23.74 0.67 -8.79
N THR A 318 -22.58 0.80 -9.40
CA THR A 318 -22.07 2.09 -9.85
C THR A 318 -22.99 2.76 -10.90
N ARG A 319 -23.37 4.02 -10.67
CA ARG A 319 -24.30 4.78 -11.54
C ARG A 319 -23.76 6.14 -11.94
N ARG A 320 -24.15 6.58 -13.14
CA ARG A 320 -23.85 7.93 -13.65
C ARG A 320 -25.08 8.79 -13.70
N TYR A 321 -24.95 10.03 -13.26
CA TYR A 321 -26.02 11.02 -13.25
C TYR A 321 -25.61 12.31 -13.95
N PHE A 322 -26.59 12.93 -14.60
CA PHE A 322 -26.53 14.34 -14.99
C PHE A 322 -27.36 15.13 -13.98
N ILE A 323 -26.69 15.97 -13.19
CA ILE A 323 -27.32 16.61 -12.05
C ILE A 323 -28.29 17.69 -12.53
N CYS A 324 -29.56 17.51 -12.18
CA CYS A 324 -30.65 18.41 -12.54
C CYS A 324 -31.03 19.24 -11.32
N LYS A 325 -31.50 20.47 -11.57
CA LYS A 325 -32.00 21.28 -10.45
C LYS A 325 -33.25 20.65 -9.86
N ASP A 326 -33.21 20.29 -8.58
CA ASP A 326 -34.41 19.86 -7.87
C ASP A 326 -35.29 21.09 -7.54
N LYS A 327 -36.56 21.00 -7.94
CA LYS A 327 -37.59 22.02 -7.66
C LYS A 327 -38.36 21.72 -6.37
N GLY A 328 -38.32 20.47 -5.90
CA GLY A 328 -38.97 19.99 -4.68
C GLY A 328 -38.19 20.37 -3.40
N GLY A 329 -36.87 20.54 -3.53
CA GLY A 329 -35.97 20.81 -2.42
C GLY A 329 -35.50 19.51 -1.76
N TYR A 330 -34.37 19.61 -1.04
CA TYR A 330 -33.66 18.52 -0.37
C TYR A 330 -34.59 17.50 0.31
N ASN A 331 -34.53 16.23 -0.10
CA ASN A 331 -35.43 15.17 0.38
C ASN A 331 -34.82 13.75 0.40
N ASP A 332 -33.50 13.64 0.48
CA ASP A 332 -32.72 12.38 0.58
C ASP A 332 -32.93 11.40 -0.59
N THR A 333 -33.46 11.87 -1.73
CA THR A 333 -33.64 11.05 -2.94
C THR A 333 -33.07 11.74 -4.16
N ILE A 334 -32.22 11.03 -4.89
CA ILE A 334 -31.66 11.51 -6.16
C ILE A 334 -32.79 11.64 -7.18
N VAL A 335 -33.15 12.87 -7.55
CA VAL A 335 -34.16 13.14 -8.59
C VAL A 335 -33.53 13.38 -9.96
N SER A 336 -32.21 13.49 -10.01
CA SER A 336 -31.41 13.68 -11.22
C SER A 336 -31.54 12.53 -12.21
N THR A 337 -31.30 12.86 -13.48
CA THR A 337 -31.43 11.87 -14.56
C THR A 337 -30.28 10.88 -14.47
N MET A 338 -30.60 9.62 -14.15
CA MET A 338 -29.67 8.50 -14.29
C MET A 338 -29.37 8.29 -15.78
N ILE A 339 -28.11 8.48 -16.15
CA ILE A 339 -27.64 8.32 -17.54
C ILE A 339 -27.31 6.86 -17.84
N SER A 340 -26.70 6.17 -16.89
CA SER A 340 -26.37 4.75 -17.03
C SER A 340 -26.17 4.09 -15.68
N ASP A 341 -26.65 2.85 -15.58
CA ASP A 341 -26.20 1.89 -14.56
C ASP A 341 -25.03 1.10 -15.16
N LYS A 342 -23.89 1.08 -14.46
CA LYS A 342 -22.65 0.47 -14.91
C LYS A 342 -22.45 -0.93 -14.30
N GLY A 343 -23.39 -1.41 -13.49
CA GLY A 343 -23.16 -2.52 -12.57
C GLY A 343 -22.13 -2.16 -11.51
N GLU A 344 -21.74 -3.14 -10.70
CA GLU A 344 -20.67 -2.93 -9.72
C GLU A 344 -19.31 -2.77 -10.39
N LEU A 345 -18.58 -1.73 -10.00
CA LEU A 345 -17.22 -1.45 -10.45
C LEU A 345 -16.32 -1.23 -9.24
N ASN A 346 -15.07 -1.69 -9.34
CA ASN A 346 -14.04 -1.31 -8.38
C ASN A 346 -13.70 0.17 -8.56
N MET A 347 -14.08 0.99 -7.59
CA MET A 347 -13.80 2.42 -7.61
C MET A 347 -12.36 2.76 -7.24
N GLY A 348 -11.64 1.81 -6.62
CA GLY A 348 -10.19 1.82 -6.42
C GLY A 348 -9.36 1.55 -7.68
N ASP A 349 -9.96 0.98 -8.75
CA ASP A 349 -9.24 0.72 -10.02
C ASP A 349 -9.08 2.02 -10.83
N PRO A 350 -7.84 2.45 -11.18
CA PRO A 350 -7.62 3.65 -11.99
C PRO A 350 -8.33 3.64 -13.35
N ASN A 351 -8.65 2.49 -13.92
CA ASN A 351 -9.40 2.39 -15.17
C ASN A 351 -10.85 2.86 -15.03
N THR A 352 -11.44 2.69 -13.85
CA THR A 352 -12.80 3.17 -13.56
C THR A 352 -12.86 4.69 -13.59
N LEU A 353 -11.85 5.35 -13.00
CA LEU A 353 -11.66 6.81 -13.08
C LEU A 353 -11.40 7.28 -14.52
N ILE A 354 -10.53 6.58 -15.27
CA ILE A 354 -10.25 6.89 -16.68
C ILE A 354 -11.52 6.82 -17.54
N ASP A 355 -12.35 5.77 -17.39
CA ASP A 355 -13.60 5.60 -18.13
C ASP A 355 -14.59 6.74 -17.81
N PHE A 356 -14.72 7.11 -16.53
CA PHE A 356 -15.59 8.20 -16.11
C PHE A 356 -15.18 9.54 -16.72
N VAL A 357 -13.92 9.93 -16.59
CA VAL A 357 -13.43 11.22 -17.11
C VAL A 357 -13.56 11.29 -18.63
N ASN A 358 -13.19 10.21 -19.35
CA ASN A 358 -13.29 10.20 -20.81
C ASN A 358 -14.74 10.28 -21.28
N TRP A 359 -15.65 9.57 -20.61
CA TRP A 359 -17.08 9.69 -20.86
C TRP A 359 -17.58 11.12 -20.62
N ALA A 360 -17.22 11.73 -19.49
CA ALA A 360 -17.65 13.08 -19.15
C ALA A 360 -17.12 14.12 -20.14
N LYS A 361 -15.83 14.10 -20.47
CA LYS A 361 -15.23 15.00 -21.48
C LYS A 361 -15.85 14.82 -22.86
N SER A 362 -16.22 13.59 -23.24
CA SER A 362 -16.85 13.29 -24.53
C SER A 362 -18.31 13.71 -24.60
N MET A 363 -19.09 13.48 -23.54
CA MET A 363 -20.53 13.73 -23.53
C MET A 363 -20.87 15.18 -23.16
N TYR A 364 -20.03 15.81 -22.33
CA TYR A 364 -20.24 17.13 -21.77
C TYR A 364 -19.00 18.01 -21.99
N PRO A 365 -18.67 18.38 -23.25
CA PRO A 365 -17.55 19.24 -23.54
C PRO A 365 -17.74 20.64 -22.94
N ALA A 366 -16.71 21.19 -22.33
CA ALA A 366 -16.71 22.53 -21.73
C ALA A 366 -15.36 23.23 -21.97
N LYS A 367 -15.30 24.52 -21.64
CA LYS A 367 -14.05 25.29 -21.68
C LYS A 367 -13.14 24.97 -20.50
N ASN A 368 -13.72 24.76 -19.31
CA ASN A 368 -13.01 24.41 -18.09
C ASN A 368 -13.58 23.11 -17.51
N TYR A 369 -12.71 22.31 -16.89
CA TYR A 369 -12.99 21.04 -16.27
C TYR A 369 -12.52 21.02 -14.83
N MET A 370 -13.42 20.61 -13.93
CA MET A 370 -13.11 20.31 -12.54
C MET A 370 -13.34 18.82 -12.30
N LEU A 371 -12.34 18.14 -11.75
CA LEU A 371 -12.46 16.76 -11.27
C LEU A 371 -12.46 16.78 -9.75
N ILE A 372 -13.46 16.16 -9.13
CA ILE A 372 -13.59 15.99 -7.69
C ILE A 372 -13.55 14.50 -7.39
N ILE A 373 -12.62 14.08 -6.54
CA ILE A 373 -12.57 12.73 -6.00
C ILE A 373 -13.11 12.81 -4.57
N VAL A 374 -14.19 12.08 -4.29
CA VAL A 374 -14.95 12.14 -3.04
C VAL A 374 -14.93 10.77 -2.38
N ASP A 375 -14.23 10.66 -1.25
CA ASP A 375 -14.16 9.47 -0.39
C ASP A 375 -13.23 9.75 0.83
N HIS A 376 -12.86 8.71 1.58
CA HIS A 376 -11.67 8.71 2.43
C HIS A 376 -10.40 9.05 1.65
N GLY A 377 -9.48 9.69 2.36
CA GLY A 377 -8.11 9.94 1.92
C GLY A 377 -7.15 9.76 3.08
N ASN A 378 -5.88 9.50 2.78
CA ASN A 378 -4.81 9.63 3.77
C ASN A 378 -3.55 10.24 3.15
N GLY A 379 -3.73 11.26 2.31
CA GLY A 379 -2.64 11.84 1.51
C GLY A 379 -1.98 10.77 0.64
N TRP A 380 -0.69 10.52 0.90
CA TRP A 380 0.04 9.44 0.23
C TRP A 380 0.12 8.15 1.06
N ARG A 381 -0.50 8.07 2.24
CA ARG A 381 -0.39 6.97 3.23
C ARG A 381 -1.68 6.14 3.32
N MET A 382 -1.70 5.16 4.25
CA MET A 382 -2.74 4.13 4.40
C MET A 382 -3.69 4.41 5.58
N ARG A 383 -5.00 4.15 5.42
CA ARG A 383 -5.98 4.04 6.52
C ARG A 383 -5.86 2.64 7.18
N GLY A 384 -5.65 2.59 8.49
CA GLY A 384 -5.12 1.43 9.25
C GLY A 384 -5.92 0.11 9.30
N ASP A 385 -7.02 -0.04 8.57
CA ASP A 385 -7.95 -1.18 8.74
C ASP A 385 -7.88 -2.26 7.61
N LEU A 386 -7.04 -2.11 6.57
CA LEU A 386 -6.95 -3.04 5.43
C LEU A 386 -5.56 -3.71 5.25
N PRO A 387 -5.40 -5.05 5.29
CA PRO A 387 -4.13 -5.71 4.96
C PRO A 387 -4.00 -6.05 3.45
N PRO A 388 -2.85 -5.84 2.76
CA PRO A 388 -1.63 -5.13 3.15
C PRO A 388 -1.73 -3.61 2.91
N ALA A 389 -0.87 -2.81 3.53
CA ALA A 389 -0.94 -1.35 3.53
C ALA A 389 -1.03 -0.69 2.12
N ILE A 390 -2.24 -0.27 1.73
CA ILE A 390 -2.50 0.47 0.48
C ILE A 390 -2.63 1.96 0.77
N ARG A 391 -1.94 2.76 -0.03
CA ARG A 391 -1.66 4.19 0.13
C ARG A 391 -2.51 5.01 -0.82
N ALA A 392 -3.60 5.68 -0.41
CA ALA A 392 -4.64 5.99 -1.39
C ALA A 392 -5.67 7.07 -1.02
N VAL A 393 -6.50 7.35 -2.03
CA VAL A 393 -7.81 8.01 -1.98
C VAL A 393 -8.82 7.09 -2.66
N SER A 394 -10.13 7.26 -2.44
CA SER A 394 -11.16 6.43 -3.08
C SER A 394 -11.07 4.94 -2.66
N PHE A 395 -11.34 4.65 -1.39
CA PHE A 395 -11.31 3.33 -0.75
C PHE A 395 -12.59 2.53 -0.99
N ASP A 396 -12.48 1.44 -1.72
CA ASP A 396 -13.54 0.49 -2.04
C ASP A 396 -13.45 -0.71 -1.09
N GLU A 397 -14.35 -0.80 -0.12
CA GLU A 397 -14.30 -1.84 0.91
C GLU A 397 -14.72 -3.21 0.38
N THR A 398 -15.65 -3.27 -0.60
CA THR A 398 -16.06 -4.56 -1.17
C THR A 398 -14.91 -5.19 -1.94
N ASN A 399 -14.09 -4.40 -2.63
CA ASN A 399 -12.91 -4.87 -3.35
C ASN A 399 -11.63 -4.89 -2.52
N GLN A 400 -11.61 -4.25 -1.34
CA GLN A 400 -10.41 -4.03 -0.52
C GLN A 400 -9.31 -3.33 -1.33
N ASP A 401 -9.71 -2.34 -2.12
CA ASP A 401 -8.85 -1.62 -3.05
C ASP A 401 -9.01 -0.12 -2.87
N ALA A 402 -8.05 0.66 -3.34
CA ALA A 402 -8.12 2.10 -3.30
C ALA A 402 -7.19 2.71 -4.36
N ILE A 403 -7.50 3.91 -4.87
CA ILE A 403 -6.66 4.57 -5.87
C ILE A 403 -5.37 5.07 -5.21
N THR A 404 -4.26 4.38 -5.47
CA THR A 404 -2.96 4.81 -4.95
C THR A 404 -2.40 6.04 -5.65
N MET A 405 -1.43 6.74 -5.05
CA MET A 405 -0.79 7.89 -5.74
C MET A 405 -0.18 7.53 -7.11
N PRO A 406 0.54 6.39 -7.27
CA PRO A 406 0.97 5.91 -8.59
C PRO A 406 -0.18 5.69 -9.57
N GLU A 407 -1.30 5.11 -9.12
CA GLU A 407 -2.47 4.83 -9.96
C GLU A 407 -3.24 6.10 -10.31
N LEU A 408 -3.36 7.05 -9.37
CA LEU A 408 -3.91 8.37 -9.62
C LEU A 408 -3.07 9.12 -10.66
N ARG A 409 -1.74 9.13 -10.51
CA ARG A 409 -0.84 9.71 -11.54
C ARG A 409 -1.03 9.03 -12.89
N GLN A 410 -1.14 7.71 -12.93
CA GLN A 410 -1.38 6.98 -14.17
C GLN A 410 -2.72 7.38 -14.81
N ALA A 411 -3.80 7.44 -14.02
CA ALA A 411 -5.12 7.83 -14.51
C ALA A 411 -5.10 9.27 -15.04
N LEU A 412 -4.52 10.20 -14.29
CA LEU A 412 -4.39 11.61 -14.67
C LEU A 412 -3.51 11.79 -15.91
N ASP A 413 -2.39 11.08 -16.03
CA ASP A 413 -1.54 11.08 -17.23
C ASP A 413 -2.32 10.69 -18.48
N VAL A 414 -3.10 9.60 -18.39
CA VAL A 414 -3.91 9.10 -19.50
C VAL A 414 -4.99 10.12 -19.92
N VAL A 415 -5.78 10.63 -18.97
CA VAL A 415 -6.94 11.49 -19.29
C VAL A 415 -6.57 12.95 -19.61
N THR A 416 -5.32 13.33 -19.35
CA THR A 416 -4.76 14.64 -19.72
C THR A 416 -3.74 14.56 -20.86
N TYR A 417 -3.50 13.37 -21.41
CA TYR A 417 -2.50 13.11 -22.47
C TYR A 417 -1.12 13.63 -22.08
N GLY A 418 -0.60 13.15 -20.95
CA GLY A 418 0.69 13.57 -20.40
C GLY A 418 0.72 15.03 -19.94
N GLY A 419 -0.40 15.55 -19.44
CA GLY A 419 -0.51 16.93 -18.96
C GLY A 419 -0.70 17.98 -20.06
N SER A 420 -0.92 17.58 -21.32
CA SER A 420 -1.17 18.52 -22.42
C SER A 420 -2.59 19.09 -22.43
N ASN A 421 -3.52 18.44 -21.74
CA ASN A 421 -4.92 18.85 -21.57
C ASN A 421 -5.32 18.73 -20.09
N LYS A 422 -4.73 19.60 -19.27
CA LYS A 422 -4.91 19.65 -17.82
C LYS A 422 -6.35 19.92 -17.42
N PHE A 423 -6.68 19.58 -16.18
CA PHE A 423 -7.86 20.11 -15.50
C PHE A 423 -7.56 21.49 -14.96
N GLU A 424 -8.53 22.39 -15.03
CA GLU A 424 -8.43 23.67 -14.37
C GLU A 424 -8.42 23.50 -12.83
N ILE A 425 -9.20 22.56 -12.30
CA ILE A 425 -9.22 22.25 -10.86
C ILE A 425 -9.23 20.73 -10.63
N ILE A 426 -8.35 20.26 -9.75
CA ILE A 426 -8.43 18.92 -9.14
C ILE A 426 -8.80 19.13 -7.67
N GLY A 427 -9.98 18.66 -7.30
CA GLY A 427 -10.55 18.73 -5.96
C GLY A 427 -10.46 17.37 -5.27
N PHE A 428 -10.13 17.39 -3.99
CA PHE A 428 -10.24 16.23 -3.11
C PHE A 428 -11.19 16.60 -1.98
N ASP A 429 -12.38 16.01 -2.00
CA ASP A 429 -13.28 15.96 -0.86
C ASP A 429 -12.93 14.69 -0.09
N ALA A 430 -11.74 14.73 0.51
CA ALA A 430 -11.05 13.59 1.08
C ALA A 430 -9.94 14.04 2.03
N CYS A 431 -9.84 13.35 3.17
CA CYS A 431 -8.91 13.66 4.24
C CYS A 431 -7.44 13.74 3.78
N LEU A 432 -6.70 14.72 4.34
CA LEU A 432 -5.23 14.79 4.29
C LEU A 432 -4.62 14.93 2.88
N MET A 433 -5.40 15.37 1.88
CA MET A 433 -4.94 15.47 0.49
C MET A 433 -4.19 16.78 0.17
N ALA A 434 -4.15 17.76 1.10
CA ALA A 434 -3.39 19.01 0.94
C ALA A 434 -1.91 18.87 1.36
N THR A 435 -1.21 17.89 0.79
CA THR A 435 0.21 17.65 1.05
C THR A 435 1.06 18.09 -0.15
N ILE A 436 2.29 18.55 0.09
CA ILE A 436 3.21 18.92 -1.00
C ILE A 436 3.55 17.71 -1.90
N GLU A 437 3.51 16.50 -1.37
CA GLU A 437 3.73 15.27 -2.11
C GLU A 437 2.63 15.01 -3.13
N VAL A 438 1.37 15.14 -2.71
CA VAL A 438 0.21 15.07 -3.62
C VAL A 438 0.28 16.20 -4.64
N ASP A 439 0.54 17.44 -4.21
CA ASP A 439 0.68 18.59 -5.11
C ASP A 439 1.73 18.34 -6.19
N TYR A 440 2.89 17.77 -5.83
CA TYR A 440 3.96 17.49 -6.78
C TYR A 440 3.57 16.42 -7.81
N ASP A 441 2.88 15.39 -7.36
CA ASP A 441 2.43 14.29 -8.21
C ASP A 441 1.34 14.70 -9.20
N ILE A 442 0.48 15.67 -8.84
CA ILE A 442 -0.65 16.11 -9.69
C ILE A 442 -0.38 17.41 -10.46
N CYS A 443 0.67 18.18 -10.14
CA CYS A 443 0.96 19.44 -10.84
C CYS A 443 1.13 19.33 -12.37
N PRO A 444 1.54 18.19 -12.97
CA PRO A 444 1.54 18.05 -14.42
C PRO A 444 0.13 18.01 -15.02
N TYR A 445 -0.90 17.69 -14.24
CA TYR A 445 -2.24 17.33 -14.74
C TYR A 445 -3.34 18.34 -14.34
N GLY A 446 -3.07 19.22 -13.38
CA GLY A 446 -3.99 20.26 -12.92
C GLY A 446 -3.35 21.65 -12.87
N ASP A 447 -4.17 22.69 -12.93
CA ASP A 447 -3.74 24.08 -12.69
C ASP A 447 -3.94 24.50 -11.23
N TYR A 448 -5.06 24.12 -10.60
CA TYR A 448 -5.34 24.37 -9.20
C TYR A 448 -5.72 23.11 -8.42
N ARG A 449 -5.31 23.03 -7.15
CA ARG A 449 -5.82 22.04 -6.18
C ARG A 449 -6.80 22.71 -5.22
N VAL A 450 -7.85 21.99 -4.81
CA VAL A 450 -8.61 22.27 -3.57
C VAL A 450 -8.63 21.01 -2.70
N ALA A 451 -8.12 21.08 -1.46
CA ALA A 451 -8.16 19.98 -0.48
C ALA A 451 -7.85 20.45 0.95
N SER A 452 -8.12 19.58 1.94
CA SER A 452 -7.81 19.79 3.35
C SER A 452 -6.42 19.28 3.78
N GLU A 453 -5.76 20.01 4.68
CA GLU A 453 -4.56 19.52 5.40
C GLU A 453 -4.93 18.55 6.51
N GLU A 454 -6.20 18.53 6.92
CA GLU A 454 -6.74 17.77 8.04
C GLU A 454 -7.77 16.74 7.54
N THR A 455 -8.27 15.93 8.47
CA THR A 455 -9.47 15.10 8.29
C THR A 455 -10.71 15.95 7.99
N GLU A 456 -11.44 15.54 6.94
CA GLU A 456 -12.71 16.14 6.55
C GLU A 456 -13.87 15.45 7.29
N PRO A 457 -14.93 16.17 7.68
CA PRO A 457 -16.11 15.57 8.32
C PRO A 457 -16.93 14.73 7.36
N PHE A 458 -17.83 13.93 7.94
CA PHE A 458 -18.77 13.06 7.22
C PHE A 458 -19.54 13.76 6.11
N ASP A 459 -19.95 15.01 6.33
CA ASP A 459 -20.76 15.79 5.38
C ASP A 459 -19.96 16.34 4.18
N GLY A 460 -18.62 16.22 4.14
CA GLY A 460 -17.82 16.66 2.99
C GLY A 460 -17.88 18.17 2.71
N TRP A 461 -17.93 18.54 1.43
CA TRP A 461 -17.99 19.93 0.96
C TRP A 461 -19.41 20.51 0.92
N ASP A 462 -19.56 21.82 1.15
CA ASP A 462 -20.82 22.55 0.93
C ASP A 462 -21.05 22.78 -0.58
N TYR A 463 -21.63 21.78 -1.24
CA TYR A 463 -21.89 21.78 -2.68
C TYR A 463 -23.03 22.73 -3.04
N GLU A 464 -24.02 22.93 -2.14
CA GLU A 464 -25.09 23.90 -2.34
C GLU A 464 -24.52 25.32 -2.52
N ALA A 465 -23.65 25.76 -1.60
CA ALA A 465 -23.04 27.09 -1.67
C ALA A 465 -22.11 27.22 -2.89
N SER A 466 -21.20 26.27 -3.06
CA SER A 466 -20.14 26.35 -4.08
C SER A 466 -20.70 26.25 -5.50
N MET A 467 -21.57 25.25 -5.77
CA MET A 467 -22.19 25.08 -7.08
C MET A 467 -23.23 26.17 -7.34
N GLY A 468 -23.94 26.63 -6.31
CA GLY A 468 -24.86 27.75 -6.39
C GLY A 468 -24.16 29.04 -6.85
N ALA A 469 -22.99 29.34 -6.28
CA ALA A 469 -22.16 30.48 -6.67
C ALA A 469 -21.69 30.38 -8.13
N LEU A 470 -21.29 29.19 -8.58
CA LEU A 470 -20.89 28.95 -9.97
C LEU A 470 -22.07 29.10 -10.94
N VAL A 471 -23.24 28.55 -10.62
CA VAL A 471 -24.45 28.68 -11.46
C VAL A 471 -24.91 30.14 -11.58
N ALA A 472 -24.76 30.92 -10.51
CA ALA A 472 -25.02 32.35 -10.50
C ALA A 472 -24.00 33.14 -11.35
N ASN A 473 -22.73 32.71 -11.39
CA ASN A 473 -21.67 33.31 -12.20
C ASN A 473 -20.89 32.28 -13.02
N PRO A 474 -21.43 31.76 -14.14
CA PRO A 474 -20.78 30.67 -14.88
C PRO A 474 -19.45 31.03 -15.53
N ILE A 475 -19.13 32.31 -15.66
CA ILE A 475 -17.86 32.81 -16.20
C ILE A 475 -16.80 33.00 -15.10
N MET A 476 -17.04 32.50 -13.88
CA MET A 476 -16.08 32.50 -12.79
C MET A 476 -14.78 31.84 -13.23
N SER A 477 -13.65 32.47 -12.93
CA SER A 477 -12.35 31.91 -13.25
C SER A 477 -12.02 30.70 -12.36
N PRO A 478 -11.14 29.78 -12.80
CA PRO A 478 -10.74 28.64 -11.98
C PRO A 478 -10.22 29.00 -10.58
N SER A 479 -9.36 30.03 -10.48
CA SER A 479 -8.85 30.49 -9.18
C SER A 479 -9.92 31.06 -8.26
N GLU A 480 -10.94 31.73 -8.82
CA GLU A 480 -12.07 32.26 -8.05
C GLU A 480 -12.94 31.10 -7.53
N LEU A 481 -13.24 30.11 -8.37
CA LEU A 481 -14.01 28.93 -7.96
C LEU A 481 -13.27 28.11 -6.89
N ALA A 482 -11.98 27.83 -7.10
CA ALA A 482 -11.15 27.13 -6.13
C ALA A 482 -11.11 27.86 -4.78
N SER A 483 -10.95 29.19 -4.81
CA SER A 483 -10.96 30.01 -3.59
C SER A 483 -12.33 30.03 -2.92
N GLN A 484 -13.41 30.03 -3.70
CA GLN A 484 -14.79 30.04 -3.21
C GLN A 484 -15.10 28.76 -2.44
N ILE A 485 -14.75 27.59 -2.99
CA ILE A 485 -14.93 26.29 -2.31
C ILE A 485 -14.24 26.28 -0.94
N ALA A 486 -12.99 26.75 -0.87
CA ALA A 486 -12.26 26.81 0.39
C ALA A 486 -12.91 27.74 1.43
N ASN A 487 -13.55 28.83 0.99
CA ASN A 487 -14.29 29.72 1.87
C ASN A 487 -15.58 29.07 2.39
N ASP A 488 -16.34 28.46 1.49
CA ASP A 488 -17.66 27.89 1.78
C ASP A 488 -17.52 26.72 2.75
N TYR A 489 -16.58 25.80 2.50
CA TYR A 489 -16.29 24.66 3.37
C TYR A 489 -15.99 25.07 4.82
N VAL A 490 -15.01 25.94 5.04
CA VAL A 490 -14.63 26.31 6.42
C VAL A 490 -15.73 27.14 7.09
N LEU A 491 -16.44 27.98 6.32
CA LEU A 491 -17.56 28.73 6.86
C LEU A 491 -18.71 27.81 7.28
N PHE A 492 -19.04 26.80 6.48
CA PHE A 492 -20.06 25.79 6.76
C PHE A 492 -19.83 25.14 8.13
N TYR A 493 -18.62 24.61 8.37
CA TYR A 493 -18.30 23.97 9.64
C TYR A 493 -18.18 24.93 10.83
N ILE A 494 -17.64 26.14 10.63
CA ILE A 494 -17.60 27.17 11.68
C ILE A 494 -19.01 27.54 12.16
N LEU A 495 -19.98 27.65 11.24
CA LEU A 495 -21.37 27.96 11.58
C LEU A 495 -22.05 26.83 12.37
N GLN A 496 -21.55 25.60 12.23
CA GLN A 496 -21.97 24.44 13.01
C GLN A 496 -21.22 24.28 14.34
N GLY A 497 -20.24 25.15 14.63
CA GLY A 497 -19.43 25.10 15.86
C GLY A 497 -18.24 24.14 15.80
N ILE A 498 -17.88 23.66 14.61
CA ILE A 498 -16.70 22.84 14.35
C ILE A 498 -15.57 23.78 13.94
N HIS A 499 -14.43 23.72 14.64
CA HIS A 499 -13.38 24.75 14.58
C HIS A 499 -11.98 24.22 14.32
N ASP A 500 -11.83 22.95 13.95
CA ASP A 500 -10.58 22.24 13.72
C ASP A 500 -10.35 21.90 12.23
N LYS A 501 -11.19 22.39 11.33
CA LYS A 501 -11.13 22.07 9.89
C LYS A 501 -10.32 23.07 9.10
N THR A 502 -9.71 22.59 8.02
CA THR A 502 -8.86 23.35 7.10
C THR A 502 -9.31 23.09 5.66
N MET A 503 -9.13 24.08 4.78
CA MET A 503 -9.31 23.90 3.34
C MET A 503 -8.47 24.95 2.61
N ALA A 504 -7.74 24.51 1.60
CA ALA A 504 -6.86 25.40 0.85
C ALA A 504 -6.98 25.18 -0.66
N ALA A 505 -6.87 26.30 -1.37
CA ALA A 505 -6.72 26.37 -2.81
C ALA A 505 -5.28 26.76 -3.15
N VAL A 506 -4.64 25.97 -4.02
CA VAL A 506 -3.22 26.11 -4.41
C VAL A 506 -3.08 26.20 -5.92
N ASP A 507 -2.17 27.07 -6.39
CA ASP A 507 -1.71 27.13 -7.78
C ASP A 507 -0.60 26.09 -8.00
N LEU A 508 -0.94 25.01 -8.69
CA LEU A 508 -0.05 23.88 -8.93
C LEU A 508 1.12 24.23 -9.87
N SER A 509 1.02 25.31 -10.65
CA SER A 509 2.13 25.77 -11.50
C SER A 509 3.33 26.26 -10.68
N MET A 510 3.10 26.62 -9.41
CA MET A 510 4.12 27.10 -8.47
C MET A 510 4.79 25.96 -7.69
N THR A 511 4.21 24.75 -7.68
CA THR A 511 4.71 23.59 -6.93
C THR A 511 6.18 23.25 -7.22
N PRO A 512 6.67 23.22 -8.48
CA PRO A 512 8.08 22.93 -8.74
C PRO A 512 9.07 23.91 -8.08
N ALA A 513 8.69 25.18 -7.95
CA ALA A 513 9.51 26.17 -7.26
C ALA A 513 9.51 25.94 -5.74
N LEU A 514 8.36 25.57 -5.17
CA LEU A 514 8.24 25.22 -3.76
C LEU A 514 9.08 23.97 -3.42
N VAL A 515 8.97 22.92 -4.24
CA VAL A 515 9.76 21.68 -4.10
C VAL A 515 11.26 21.96 -4.14
N SER A 516 11.73 22.82 -5.06
CA SER A 516 13.14 23.22 -5.11
C SER A 516 13.61 23.98 -3.86
N ALA A 517 12.75 24.82 -3.29
CA ALA A 517 13.05 25.51 -2.03
C ALA A 517 13.12 24.53 -0.85
N VAL A 518 12.21 23.55 -0.80
CA VAL A 518 12.20 22.49 0.22
C VAL A 518 13.43 21.59 0.09
N ASP A 519 13.82 21.16 -1.10
CA ASP A 519 15.06 20.40 -1.31
C ASP A 519 16.30 21.13 -0.78
N THR A 520 16.39 22.45 -1.03
CA THR A 520 17.51 23.27 -0.57
C THR A 520 17.57 23.30 0.96
N LEU A 521 16.42 23.51 1.61
CA LEU A 521 16.30 23.46 3.06
C LEU A 521 16.67 22.06 3.60
N ALA A 522 16.12 21.01 3.00
CA ALA A 522 16.30 19.63 3.39
C ALA A 522 17.78 19.23 3.37
N GLY A 523 18.50 19.53 2.30
CA GLY A 523 19.94 19.23 2.22
C GLY A 523 20.79 19.97 3.25
N ASN A 524 20.40 21.19 3.65
CA ASN A 524 21.10 21.91 4.71
C ASN A 524 20.74 21.41 6.12
N LEU A 525 19.53 20.89 6.33
CA LEU A 525 19.12 20.23 7.55
C LEU A 525 19.79 18.86 7.70
N GLU A 526 19.78 18.03 6.65
CA GLU A 526 20.42 16.71 6.59
C GLU A 526 21.89 16.80 7.02
N SER A 527 22.68 17.68 6.38
CA SER A 527 24.10 17.83 6.69
C SER A 527 24.44 18.27 8.12
N LYS A 528 23.43 18.70 8.91
CA LYS A 528 23.58 19.21 10.28
C LYS A 528 22.55 18.61 11.24
N VAL A 529 21.93 17.49 10.89
CA VAL A 529 20.86 16.88 11.69
C VAL A 529 21.37 16.49 13.08
N SER A 530 22.57 15.90 13.19
CA SER A 530 23.20 15.57 14.48
C SER A 530 23.46 16.81 15.34
N LEU A 531 23.84 17.94 14.74
CA LEU A 531 24.11 19.19 15.45
C LEU A 531 22.84 19.85 16.01
N TYR A 532 21.72 19.74 15.28
CA TYR A 532 20.47 20.41 15.62
C TYR A 532 19.37 19.45 16.10
N LYS A 533 19.69 18.19 16.43
CA LYS A 533 18.73 17.14 16.78
C LYS A 533 17.78 17.55 17.90
N SER A 534 18.28 18.19 18.96
CA SER A 534 17.45 18.67 20.08
C SER A 534 16.47 19.78 19.68
N GLN A 535 16.90 20.69 18.81
CA GLN A 535 16.09 21.77 18.27
C GLN A 535 15.04 21.23 17.30
N LEU A 536 15.41 20.24 16.48
CA LEU A 536 14.49 19.55 15.56
C LEU A 536 13.41 18.77 16.32
N ARG A 537 13.75 18.12 17.45
CA ARG A 537 12.73 17.56 18.37
C ARG A 537 11.80 18.64 18.91
N THR A 538 12.35 19.76 19.38
CA THR A 538 11.52 20.89 19.84
C THR A 538 10.60 21.42 18.73
N ILE A 539 11.10 21.54 17.49
CA ILE A 539 10.31 21.96 16.33
C ILE A 539 9.19 20.97 16.06
N LYS A 540 9.51 19.67 15.99
CA LYS A 540 8.56 18.58 15.81
C LYS A 540 7.47 18.59 16.89
N ASP A 541 7.80 18.83 18.15
CA ASP A 541 6.82 18.79 19.24
C ASP A 541 5.85 19.99 19.23
N ASN A 542 6.25 21.11 18.60
CA ASN A 542 5.50 22.37 18.62
C ASN A 542 4.88 22.76 17.28
N VAL A 543 5.25 22.09 16.18
CA VAL A 543 4.64 22.33 14.87
C VAL A 543 3.17 21.91 14.87
N GLU A 544 2.37 22.50 13.97
CA GLU A 544 0.98 22.11 13.80
C GLU A 544 0.95 20.77 13.10
N HIS A 545 0.28 19.80 13.71
CA HIS A 545 0.16 18.44 13.21
C HIS A 545 -1.22 18.20 12.61
N TYR A 546 -1.25 17.24 11.70
CA TYR A 546 -2.44 16.69 11.09
C TYR A 546 -2.37 15.15 11.13
N ASP A 547 -3.52 14.49 10.93
CA ASP A 547 -3.70 13.03 11.09
C ASP A 547 -3.91 12.58 12.56
N SER A 548 -4.49 13.44 13.41
CA SER A 548 -4.77 13.10 14.81
C SER A 548 -6.04 12.25 15.00
N ASN A 549 -6.56 11.66 13.92
CA ASN A 549 -7.80 10.88 13.86
C ASN A 549 -9.01 11.57 14.55
N GLY A 550 -9.07 12.91 14.51
CA GLY A 550 -10.10 13.72 15.18
C GLY A 550 -10.02 13.80 16.71
N ASP A 551 -9.06 13.13 17.36
CA ASP A 551 -8.82 13.19 18.80
C ASP A 551 -7.54 13.98 19.12
N LEU A 552 -7.70 15.29 19.33
CA LEU A 552 -6.64 16.20 19.80
C LEU A 552 -6.01 15.77 21.15
N SER A 553 -6.58 14.79 21.85
CA SER A 553 -6.03 14.21 23.08
C SER A 553 -5.27 12.90 22.87
N SER A 554 -5.47 12.22 21.73
CA SER A 554 -4.68 11.06 21.35
C SER A 554 -3.48 11.56 20.53
N ASN A 555 -2.30 11.53 21.14
CA ASN A 555 -1.02 11.79 20.48
C ASN A 555 -0.63 10.62 19.53
N GLN A 556 -1.63 9.94 18.96
CA GLN A 556 -1.47 8.69 18.24
C GLN A 556 -1.31 9.00 16.76
N TYR A 557 -0.07 8.88 16.30
CA TYR A 557 0.29 8.80 14.89
C TYR A 557 0.04 10.06 14.03
N ASP A 558 0.49 11.23 14.48
CA ASP A 558 0.57 12.42 13.61
C ASP A 558 1.77 12.27 12.64
N TYR A 559 1.52 12.20 11.33
CA TYR A 559 2.56 12.03 10.29
C TYR A 559 2.72 13.21 9.35
N TYR A 560 1.85 14.22 9.44
CA TYR A 560 1.90 15.40 8.60
C TYR A 560 2.04 16.64 9.46
N VAL A 561 2.90 17.56 9.03
CA VAL A 561 3.13 18.83 9.71
C VAL A 561 2.92 19.99 8.75
N ASP A 562 2.45 21.13 9.27
CA ASP A 562 2.33 22.35 8.46
C ASP A 562 3.71 22.84 8.00
N LEU A 563 3.91 22.92 6.68
CA LEU A 563 5.22 23.20 6.09
C LEU A 563 5.69 24.64 6.40
N TYR A 564 4.77 25.60 6.46
CA TYR A 564 5.10 26.99 6.76
C TYR A 564 5.48 27.16 8.23
N HIS A 565 4.69 26.59 9.15
CA HIS A 565 4.92 26.64 10.58
C HIS A 565 6.19 25.87 10.96
N PHE A 566 6.47 24.72 10.32
CA PHE A 566 7.75 24.03 10.44
C PHE A 566 8.92 24.98 10.14
N CYS A 567 8.85 25.69 9.01
CA CYS A 567 9.88 26.66 8.62
C CYS A 567 9.98 27.85 9.58
N GLU A 568 8.85 28.34 10.13
CA GLU A 568 8.84 29.39 11.15
C GLU A 568 9.56 28.95 12.43
N LEU A 569 9.31 27.72 12.88
CA LEU A 569 9.96 27.13 14.05
C LEU A 569 11.44 26.83 13.79
N VAL A 570 11.81 26.35 12.60
CA VAL A 570 13.21 26.24 12.15
C VAL A 570 13.91 27.59 12.31
N ARG A 571 13.28 28.68 11.87
CA ARG A 571 13.83 30.03 12.01
C ARG A 571 13.82 30.55 13.45
N THR A 572 13.07 29.93 14.35
CA THR A 572 13.04 30.32 15.76
C THR A 572 14.12 29.60 16.55
N HIS A 573 14.27 28.28 16.32
CA HIS A 573 15.10 27.40 17.13
C HIS A 573 16.50 27.15 16.55
N ILE A 574 16.68 27.24 15.23
CA ILE A 574 17.99 27.03 14.59
C ILE A 574 18.72 28.35 14.41
N SER A 575 19.99 28.38 14.83
CA SER A 575 20.86 29.55 14.81
C SER A 575 21.62 29.73 13.49
N ASP A 576 21.71 28.69 12.65
CA ASP A 576 22.43 28.73 11.38
C ASP A 576 21.78 29.70 10.38
N PRO A 577 22.48 30.74 9.90
CA PRO A 577 21.89 31.73 9.00
C PRO A 577 21.49 31.17 7.64
N THR A 578 22.13 30.10 7.17
CA THR A 578 21.82 29.45 5.88
C THR A 578 20.48 28.73 5.99
N ILE A 579 20.35 27.82 6.97
CA ILE A 579 19.09 27.09 7.23
C ILE A 579 17.93 28.06 7.47
N ARG A 580 18.16 29.13 8.22
CA ARG A 580 17.13 30.16 8.48
C ARG A 580 16.69 30.90 7.21
N ASN A 581 17.60 31.13 6.26
CA ASN A 581 17.29 31.78 5.00
C ASN A 581 16.58 30.82 4.04
N ASP A 582 16.95 29.55 4.04
CA ASP A 582 16.28 28.53 3.22
C ASP A 582 14.84 28.31 3.71
N ALA A 583 14.63 28.23 5.04
CA ALA A 583 13.30 28.19 5.63
C ALA A 583 12.47 29.44 5.27
N LEU A 584 13.07 30.64 5.24
CA LEU A 584 12.39 31.84 4.74
C LEU A 584 12.04 31.73 3.25
N CYS A 585 12.89 31.10 2.44
CA CYS A 585 12.64 30.87 1.03
C CYS A 585 11.42 29.96 0.83
N VAL A 586 11.32 28.88 1.60
CA VAL A 586 10.15 27.99 1.61
C VAL A 586 8.89 28.77 2.01
N MET A 587 8.92 29.51 3.13
CA MET A 587 7.79 30.32 3.59
C MET A 587 7.28 31.30 2.51
N ASN A 588 8.19 32.05 1.87
CA ASN A 588 7.85 33.00 0.82
C ASN A 588 7.28 32.30 -0.43
N THR A 589 7.83 31.15 -0.80
CA THR A 589 7.38 30.41 -1.99
C THR A 589 6.03 29.77 -1.75
N LEU A 590 5.79 29.22 -0.56
CA LEU A 590 4.50 28.68 -0.14
C LEU A 590 3.43 29.78 -0.15
N SER A 591 3.73 30.97 0.39
CA SER A 591 2.80 32.10 0.35
C SER A 591 2.44 32.58 -1.06
N ASN A 592 3.29 32.31 -2.06
CA ASN A 592 2.97 32.57 -3.48
C ASN A 592 2.24 31.41 -4.16
N THR A 593 2.32 30.21 -3.59
CA THR A 593 1.72 28.97 -4.11
C THR A 593 0.28 28.82 -3.63
N VAL A 594 0.01 29.19 -2.37
CA VAL A 594 -1.33 29.16 -1.76
C VAL A 594 -2.12 30.40 -2.16
N ILE A 595 -3.19 30.21 -2.95
CA ILE A 595 -4.04 31.32 -3.41
C ILE A 595 -5.11 31.69 -2.37
N ASN A 596 -5.59 30.71 -1.62
CA ASN A 596 -6.49 30.90 -0.48
C ASN A 596 -6.30 29.75 0.50
N SER A 597 -6.22 30.04 1.79
CA SER A 597 -6.27 29.03 2.85
C SER A 597 -7.21 29.51 3.93
N LYS A 598 -8.05 28.59 4.41
CA LYS A 598 -9.00 28.81 5.49
C LYS A 598 -8.84 27.72 6.53
N SER A 599 -8.95 28.12 7.79
CA SER A 599 -8.92 27.20 8.92
C SER A 599 -9.82 27.69 10.05
N GLY A 600 -10.29 26.74 10.84
CA GLY A 600 -10.95 27.03 12.11
C GLY A 600 -9.98 27.45 13.21
N THR A 601 -10.49 28.00 14.31
CA THR A 601 -9.68 28.58 15.39
C THR A 601 -8.81 27.56 16.16
N GLN A 602 -9.05 26.26 16.01
CA GLN A 602 -8.26 25.19 16.62
C GLN A 602 -7.09 24.72 15.74
N LYS A 603 -6.97 25.23 14.50
CA LYS A 603 -5.81 25.06 13.61
C LYS A 603 -5.22 26.42 13.24
N PRO A 604 -4.72 27.20 14.24
CA PRO A 604 -4.27 28.57 14.04
C PRO A 604 -3.01 28.68 13.16
N HIS A 605 -2.29 27.58 12.94
CA HIS A 605 -1.06 27.53 12.17
C HIS A 605 -1.21 26.75 10.86
N ALA A 606 -2.44 26.55 10.37
CA ALA A 606 -2.69 25.98 9.05
C ALA A 606 -2.45 27.01 7.94
N HIS A 607 -1.52 26.70 7.03
CA HIS A 607 -1.10 27.55 5.92
C HIS A 607 -1.43 26.96 4.55
N GLY A 608 -2.11 25.82 4.49
CA GLY A 608 -2.73 25.24 3.30
C GLY A 608 -1.94 24.16 2.59
N ILE A 609 -0.71 23.84 3.05
CA ILE A 609 0.13 22.76 2.53
C ILE A 609 0.88 22.12 3.69
N SER A 610 0.58 20.85 3.94
CA SER A 610 1.33 20.01 4.87
C SER A 610 2.45 19.23 4.14
N ILE A 611 3.34 18.63 4.91
CA ILE A 611 4.41 17.75 4.41
C ILE A 611 4.53 16.54 5.33
N TYR A 612 4.90 15.39 4.78
CA TYR A 612 5.24 14.23 5.60
C TYR A 612 6.37 14.54 6.57
N TYR A 613 6.24 14.03 7.78
CA TYR A 613 7.27 14.01 8.80
C TYR A 613 7.31 12.65 9.48
N VAL A 614 8.40 12.35 10.19
CA VAL A 614 8.44 11.15 11.03
C VAL A 614 7.38 11.24 12.12
N ASP A 615 6.77 10.10 12.44
CA ASP A 615 5.61 10.06 13.33
C ASP A 615 5.92 10.73 14.68
N LYS A 616 4.95 11.45 15.23
CA LYS A 616 5.16 12.27 16.43
C LYS A 616 5.64 11.49 17.65
N ARG A 617 5.22 10.24 17.83
CA ARG A 617 5.47 9.44 19.04
C ARG A 617 6.77 8.65 18.96
N TYR A 618 6.98 7.93 17.87
CA TYR A 618 8.06 6.98 17.68
C TYR A 618 9.20 7.55 16.86
N ASN A 619 9.01 8.67 16.17
CA ASN A 619 10.06 9.28 15.36
C ASN A 619 10.64 8.27 14.32
N VAL A 620 9.77 7.43 13.78
CA VAL A 620 10.10 6.35 12.85
C VAL A 620 9.86 6.83 11.41
N TYR A 621 10.79 6.49 10.53
CA TYR A 621 10.70 6.76 9.10
C TYR A 621 10.08 5.57 8.38
N THR A 622 9.13 5.80 7.47
CA THR A 622 8.59 4.73 6.63
C THR A 622 9.24 4.69 5.25
N HIS A 623 9.89 3.56 4.94
CA HIS A 623 10.53 3.27 3.65
C HIS A 623 9.58 3.24 2.45
N ASP A 624 8.29 3.29 2.73
CA ASP A 624 7.27 3.41 1.71
C ASP A 624 7.27 4.76 1.04
N TYR A 625 7.67 5.83 1.73
CA TYR A 625 7.69 7.18 1.21
C TYR A 625 8.37 7.28 -0.17
N GLU A 626 9.53 6.64 -0.32
CA GLU A 626 10.33 6.63 -1.56
C GLU A 626 9.70 5.86 -2.72
N LYS A 627 8.68 5.03 -2.44
CA LYS A 627 8.09 4.12 -3.42
C LYS A 627 6.81 4.66 -4.06
N LEU A 628 5.97 5.45 -3.36
CA LEU A 628 4.69 5.89 -3.95
C LEU A 628 4.75 7.23 -4.61
N VAL A 629 5.47 8.18 -4.03
CA VAL A 629 5.41 9.58 -4.43
C VAL A 629 6.73 9.96 -5.08
N PHE A 630 6.71 10.91 -6.01
CA PHE A 630 7.94 11.36 -6.66
C PHE A 630 8.72 12.39 -5.83
N PHE A 631 8.12 12.94 -4.79
CA PHE A 631 8.70 13.98 -3.96
C PHE A 631 10.04 13.62 -3.29
N PRO A 632 10.23 12.42 -2.70
CA PRO A 632 11.52 12.00 -2.14
C PRO A 632 12.62 11.98 -3.21
N ALA A 633 12.34 11.39 -4.37
CA ALA A 633 13.29 11.36 -5.48
C ALA A 633 13.63 12.75 -6.07
N ALA A 634 12.79 13.74 -5.84
CA ALA A 634 12.96 15.12 -6.31
C ALA A 634 13.62 16.04 -5.27
N THR A 635 13.77 15.59 -4.03
CA THR A 635 14.26 16.40 -2.92
C THR A 635 15.30 15.63 -2.09
N ARG A 636 15.76 16.23 -1.00
CA ARG A 636 16.54 15.56 0.05
C ARG A 636 15.78 15.43 1.36
N TRP A 637 14.45 15.50 1.28
CA TRP A 637 13.60 15.52 2.46
C TRP A 637 13.65 14.19 3.19
N ASP A 638 13.64 13.07 2.46
CA ASP A 638 13.75 11.75 3.08
C ASP A 638 15.13 11.49 3.69
N GLU A 639 16.24 11.94 3.10
CA GLU A 639 17.55 11.81 3.75
C GLU A 639 17.62 12.63 5.05
N PHE A 640 17.02 13.83 5.06
CA PHE A 640 16.85 14.59 6.29
C PHE A 640 16.02 13.81 7.33
N LEU A 641 14.86 13.28 6.94
CA LEU A 641 13.99 12.53 7.85
C LEU A 641 14.67 11.26 8.37
N LYS A 642 15.36 10.48 7.53
CA LYS A 642 16.13 9.30 7.94
C LYS A 642 17.25 9.63 8.92
N GLY A 643 17.99 10.72 8.66
CA GLY A 643 19.02 11.20 9.59
C GLY A 643 18.44 11.69 10.93
N PHE A 644 17.18 12.09 10.94
CA PHE A 644 16.47 12.53 12.14
C PHE A 644 15.74 11.39 12.88
N ALA A 645 15.29 10.36 12.16
CA ALA A 645 14.54 9.22 12.65
C ALA A 645 15.35 8.34 13.63
N TYR A 646 14.65 7.48 14.37
CA TYR A 646 15.33 6.37 15.04
C TYR A 646 15.67 5.25 14.05
N PRO A 647 16.82 4.58 14.24
CA PRO A 647 17.17 3.39 13.49
C PRO A 647 16.19 2.26 13.82
N GLN A 648 15.78 1.49 12.81
CA GLN A 648 14.82 0.39 12.97
C GLN A 648 15.52 -0.97 12.97
N PHE A 649 14.89 -1.99 13.56
CA PHE A 649 15.47 -3.34 13.59
C PHE A 649 15.66 -3.95 12.20
N SER A 650 14.87 -3.54 11.20
CA SER A 650 15.06 -3.90 9.79
C SER A 650 16.43 -3.50 9.23
N GLU A 651 17.02 -2.43 9.77
CA GLU A 651 18.29 -1.87 9.31
C GLU A 651 19.51 -2.55 9.95
N LEU A 652 19.33 -3.35 11.01
CA LEU A 652 20.44 -4.02 11.72
C LEU A 652 21.51 -4.61 10.79
N PRO A 653 21.18 -5.34 9.68
CA PRO A 653 22.19 -5.86 8.76
C PRO A 653 23.11 -4.82 8.16
N SER A 654 22.58 -3.66 7.76
CA SER A 654 23.37 -2.58 7.16
C SER A 654 24.12 -1.79 8.23
N LEU A 655 23.46 -1.50 9.36
CA LEU A 655 24.01 -0.71 10.45
C LEU A 655 25.23 -1.38 11.09
N PHE A 656 25.19 -2.69 11.31
CA PHE A 656 26.26 -3.44 11.99
C PHE A 656 27.10 -4.30 11.03
N ALA A 657 27.11 -3.99 9.73
CA ALA A 657 27.93 -4.71 8.75
C ALA A 657 29.45 -4.53 8.98
N TYR A 658 29.85 -3.39 9.57
CA TYR A 658 31.24 -2.99 9.75
C TYR A 658 31.46 -2.33 11.11
N ASN A 659 32.72 -2.28 11.55
CA ASN A 659 33.17 -1.58 12.76
C ASN A 659 32.29 -1.86 14.00
N SER A 660 31.89 -3.12 14.17
CA SER A 660 30.93 -3.53 15.19
C SER A 660 31.59 -4.35 16.30
N PHE A 661 31.20 -4.08 17.54
CA PHE A 661 31.81 -4.69 18.72
C PHE A 661 30.74 -5.20 19.69
N HIS A 662 30.85 -6.45 20.13
CA HIS A 662 30.11 -6.93 21.30
C HIS A 662 30.79 -6.43 22.56
N VAL A 663 30.07 -5.67 23.38
CA VAL A 663 30.60 -5.06 24.60
C VAL A 663 29.87 -5.60 25.81
N VAL A 664 30.62 -6.25 26.70
CA VAL A 664 30.12 -6.82 27.96
C VAL A 664 30.86 -6.29 29.18
N GLY A 665 30.21 -6.40 30.33
CA GLY A 665 30.83 -6.17 31.64
C GLY A 665 31.94 -7.16 31.98
N ASP A 666 32.98 -6.72 32.70
CA ASP A 666 34.03 -7.60 33.24
C ASP A 666 33.52 -8.40 34.46
N GLY A 667 32.44 -7.91 35.08
CA GLY A 667 31.66 -8.62 36.09
C GLY A 667 30.37 -9.24 35.55
N ALA A 668 30.23 -9.39 34.23
CA ALA A 668 29.05 -10.03 33.65
C ALA A 668 28.98 -11.51 34.06
N TYR A 669 27.77 -12.04 34.26
CA TYR A 669 27.60 -13.46 34.50
C TYR A 669 27.80 -14.23 33.19
N SER A 670 28.22 -15.49 33.28
CA SER A 670 28.44 -16.33 32.09
C SER A 670 27.25 -16.34 31.13
N THR A 671 26.04 -16.14 31.63
CA THR A 671 24.79 -16.17 30.88
C THR A 671 24.42 -14.86 30.20
N ASP A 672 24.76 -13.70 30.77
CA ASP A 672 24.69 -12.42 30.04
C ASP A 672 25.60 -12.51 28.81
N VAL A 673 26.76 -13.14 28.98
CA VAL A 673 27.70 -13.31 27.88
C VAL A 673 27.25 -14.41 26.90
N LEU A 674 26.56 -15.48 27.33
CA LEU A 674 25.92 -16.42 26.40
C LEU A 674 24.85 -15.73 25.53
N GLY A 675 24.22 -14.67 26.04
CA GLY A 675 23.35 -13.82 25.22
C GLY A 675 24.06 -13.18 24.03
N THR A 676 25.35 -12.84 24.17
CA THR A 676 26.15 -12.37 23.02
C THR A 676 26.32 -13.44 21.95
N ALA A 677 26.35 -14.71 22.33
CA ALA A 677 26.43 -15.83 21.40
C ALA A 677 25.14 -15.97 20.58
N ASN A 678 23.98 -15.71 21.19
CA ASN A 678 22.69 -15.66 20.48
C ASN A 678 22.67 -14.55 19.42
N LEU A 679 23.09 -13.33 19.80
CA LEU A 679 23.20 -12.20 18.87
C LEU A 679 24.21 -12.47 17.75
N SER A 680 25.38 -13.00 18.09
CA SER A 680 26.40 -13.36 17.11
C SER A 680 25.92 -14.40 16.10
N TRP A 681 25.16 -15.41 16.54
CA TRP A 681 24.59 -16.40 15.62
C TRP A 681 23.64 -15.77 14.60
N ILE A 682 22.69 -14.94 15.03
CA ILE A 682 21.74 -14.33 14.09
C ILE A 682 22.45 -13.36 13.14
N PHE A 683 23.51 -12.69 13.60
CA PHE A 683 24.38 -11.85 12.76
C PHE A 683 25.05 -12.67 11.67
N GLY A 684 25.62 -13.84 12.01
CA GLY A 684 26.14 -14.79 11.04
C GLY A 684 25.07 -15.22 10.03
N ARG A 685 23.88 -15.59 10.53
CA ARG A 685 22.76 -16.06 9.70
C ARG A 685 22.21 -14.99 8.74
N ARG A 686 22.31 -13.71 9.14
CA ARG A 686 21.99 -12.55 8.30
C ARG A 686 23.16 -12.08 7.43
N ASN A 687 24.26 -12.84 7.41
CA ASN A 687 25.48 -12.56 6.65
C ASN A 687 26.09 -11.18 6.97
N MET A 688 25.98 -10.77 8.24
CA MET A 688 26.58 -9.56 8.77
C MET A 688 28.05 -9.81 9.11
N GLY A 689 28.85 -8.73 9.15
CA GLY A 689 30.22 -8.80 9.64
C GLY A 689 30.28 -9.38 11.06
N ARG A 690 31.30 -10.17 11.37
CA ARG A 690 31.50 -10.71 12.72
C ARG A 690 31.84 -9.54 13.66
N PRO A 691 31.02 -9.24 14.68
CA PRO A 691 31.40 -8.23 15.65
C PRO A 691 32.55 -8.76 16.50
N GLU A 692 33.51 -7.90 16.85
CA GLU A 692 34.59 -8.29 17.75
C GLU A 692 34.17 -8.19 19.21
N GLY A 693 34.53 -9.17 20.04
CA GLY A 693 34.25 -9.12 21.47
C GLY A 693 35.18 -8.16 22.22
N ARG A 694 34.62 -7.36 23.13
CA ARG A 694 35.31 -6.47 24.07
C ARG A 694 34.66 -6.58 25.44
N THR A 695 35.46 -6.55 26.50
CA THR A 695 34.97 -6.16 27.83
C THR A 695 35.03 -4.65 27.96
N HIS A 696 34.23 -4.06 28.85
CA HIS A 696 34.26 -2.62 29.10
C HIS A 696 35.65 -2.09 29.53
N THR A 697 36.54 -2.94 30.07
CA THR A 697 37.89 -2.55 30.52
C THR A 697 38.93 -2.53 29.40
N ILE A 698 38.67 -3.22 28.28
CA ILE A 698 39.60 -3.33 27.14
C ILE A 698 39.10 -2.61 25.88
N LEU A 699 37.85 -2.12 25.89
CA LEU A 699 37.30 -1.32 24.80
C LEU A 699 38.09 -0.02 24.66
N GLN A 700 38.70 0.21 23.49
CA GLN A 700 39.57 1.36 23.27
C GLN A 700 38.76 2.64 23.05
N ASP A 701 39.32 3.81 23.37
CA ASP A 701 38.65 5.11 23.15
C ASP A 701 38.11 5.27 21.72
N ILE A 702 38.86 4.85 20.69
CA ILE A 702 38.41 4.98 19.30
C ILE A 702 37.25 4.02 18.95
N GLU A 703 37.27 2.81 19.49
CA GLU A 703 36.20 1.81 19.34
C GLU A 703 34.96 2.28 20.10
N HIS A 704 35.18 2.86 21.28
CA HIS A 704 34.17 3.49 22.08
C HIS A 704 33.59 4.74 21.42
N ASP A 705 34.37 5.57 20.74
CA ASP A 705 33.86 6.83 20.19
C ASP A 705 33.21 6.65 18.81
N SER A 706 33.66 5.68 18.02
CA SER A 706 33.27 5.52 16.60
C SER A 706 32.79 4.13 16.19
N GLY A 707 32.93 3.13 17.06
CA GLY A 707 32.47 1.76 16.81
C GLY A 707 30.98 1.60 17.07
N ASN A 708 30.31 0.82 16.22
CA ASN A 708 28.95 0.36 16.49
C ASN A 708 28.99 -0.66 17.64
N LEU A 709 28.19 -0.45 18.69
CA LEU A 709 28.28 -1.28 19.89
C LEU A 709 27.04 -2.14 20.06
N LEU A 710 27.26 -3.43 20.28
CA LEU A 710 26.28 -4.38 20.77
C LEU A 710 26.51 -4.57 22.27
N VAL A 711 25.79 -3.80 23.07
CA VAL A 711 25.98 -3.73 24.51
C VAL A 711 25.06 -4.75 25.17
N THR A 712 25.63 -5.72 25.88
CA THR A 712 24.85 -6.75 26.56
C THR A 712 25.12 -6.72 28.07
N GLY A 713 24.05 -6.81 28.86
CA GLY A 713 24.10 -6.76 30.32
C GLY A 713 23.86 -5.36 30.87
N GLY A 714 23.23 -5.29 32.05
CA GLY A 714 22.73 -4.03 32.61
C GLY A 714 23.80 -3.14 33.25
N PRO A 715 23.45 -1.88 33.59
CA PRO A 715 24.36 -0.86 34.13
C PRO A 715 25.22 -1.31 35.32
N ALA A 716 24.69 -2.21 36.16
CA ALA A 716 25.38 -2.73 37.34
C ALA A 716 26.59 -3.63 37.00
N ILE A 717 26.56 -4.31 35.86
CA ILE A 717 27.61 -5.24 35.42
C ILE A 717 28.40 -4.71 34.23
N ASN A 718 27.75 -3.94 33.36
CA ASN A 718 28.32 -3.35 32.15
C ASN A 718 28.18 -1.81 32.23
N PRO A 719 29.22 -1.09 32.68
CA PRO A 719 29.17 0.37 32.79
C PRO A 719 28.89 1.09 31.47
N VAL A 720 29.15 0.45 30.32
CA VAL A 720 28.83 1.00 29.01
C VAL A 720 27.31 1.07 28.79
N ALA A 721 26.53 0.18 29.42
CA ALA A 721 25.07 0.28 29.41
C ALA A 721 24.58 1.52 30.16
N ASP A 722 25.23 1.92 31.26
CA ASP A 722 24.87 3.12 32.03
C ASP A 722 25.04 4.41 31.19
N GLU A 723 26.07 4.48 30.35
CA GLU A 723 26.26 5.59 29.41
C GLU A 723 25.07 5.73 28.47
N PHE A 724 24.65 4.63 27.85
CA PHE A 724 23.57 4.65 26.86
C PHE A 724 22.19 4.74 27.48
N ASP A 725 22.02 4.25 28.69
CA ASP A 725 20.78 4.47 29.43
C ASP A 725 20.53 5.98 29.58
N VAL A 726 21.55 6.73 29.99
CA VAL A 726 21.46 8.19 30.10
C VAL A 726 21.19 8.84 28.74
N GLU A 727 21.91 8.44 27.69
CA GLU A 727 21.78 9.05 26.36
C GLU A 727 20.41 8.77 25.71
N PHE A 728 19.90 7.55 25.88
CA PHE A 728 18.61 7.13 25.33
C PHE A 728 17.42 7.44 26.25
N GLY A 729 17.67 8.08 27.39
CA GLY A 729 16.63 8.41 28.37
C GLY A 729 16.00 7.17 29.01
N ILE A 730 16.72 6.04 29.03
CA ILE A 730 16.34 4.84 29.76
C ILE A 730 16.67 5.09 31.23
N SER A 731 15.73 4.75 32.10
CA SER A 731 15.95 4.81 33.54
C SER A 731 15.29 3.63 34.22
N TYR A 732 15.66 3.37 35.47
CA TYR A 732 15.07 2.26 36.22
C TYR A 732 14.84 2.65 37.68
N ASP A 733 13.83 2.04 38.28
CA ASP A 733 13.53 2.15 39.71
C ASP A 733 13.57 0.76 40.36
N TYR A 734 14.52 0.59 41.28
CA TYR A 734 14.66 -0.63 42.07
C TYR A 734 14.17 -0.39 43.49
N GLN A 735 13.08 -1.06 43.85
CA GLN A 735 12.50 -1.08 45.20
C GLN A 735 12.77 -2.43 45.85
N PRO A 736 13.81 -2.57 46.70
CA PRO A 736 14.24 -3.85 47.24
C PRO A 736 13.09 -4.66 47.86
N GLY A 737 12.97 -5.92 47.47
CA GLY A 737 11.92 -6.84 47.93
C GLY A 737 10.50 -6.52 47.47
N THR A 738 10.32 -5.50 46.63
CA THR A 738 9.01 -5.06 46.11
C THR A 738 8.94 -5.17 44.59
N SER A 739 9.74 -4.40 43.86
CA SER A 739 9.64 -4.31 42.40
C SER A 739 10.93 -3.80 41.75
N PHE A 740 11.09 -4.09 40.46
CA PHE A 740 12.04 -3.44 39.56
C PHE A 740 11.27 -2.91 38.36
N THR A 741 11.46 -1.64 37.98
CA THR A 741 10.80 -1.03 36.82
C THR A 741 11.83 -0.44 35.88
N ILE A 742 11.69 -0.70 34.58
CA ILE A 742 12.46 -0.03 33.52
C ILE A 742 11.52 0.97 32.84
N PHE A 743 12.00 2.19 32.59
CA PHE A 743 11.31 3.27 31.89
C PHE A 743 12.07 3.61 30.61
N CYS A 744 11.35 3.73 29.49
CA CYS A 744 11.90 4.11 28.19
C CYS A 744 10.77 4.72 27.33
N GLU A 745 11.01 5.88 26.70
CA GLU A 745 10.07 6.52 25.74
C GLU A 745 8.59 6.56 26.19
N GLU A 746 8.35 7.08 27.39
CA GLU A 746 7.03 7.14 28.08
C GLU A 746 6.39 5.79 28.42
N GLN A 747 7.04 4.70 28.07
CA GLN A 747 6.63 3.34 28.42
C GLN A 747 7.40 2.87 29.67
N SER A 748 6.85 1.85 30.32
CA SER A 748 7.53 1.18 31.41
C SER A 748 7.13 -0.28 31.52
N ILE A 749 8.08 -1.13 31.92
CA ILE A 749 7.82 -2.51 32.30
C ILE A 749 8.23 -2.72 33.76
N THR A 750 7.36 -3.34 34.56
CA THR A 750 7.57 -3.57 35.99
C THR A 750 7.52 -5.06 36.32
N LEU A 751 8.54 -5.54 37.03
CA LEU A 751 8.59 -6.87 37.64
C LEU A 751 8.29 -6.76 39.13
N SER A 752 7.35 -7.58 39.63
CA SER A 752 7.25 -7.80 41.08
C SER A 752 8.35 -8.74 41.54
N LEU A 753 9.14 -8.34 42.53
CA LEU A 753 10.21 -9.19 43.08
C LEU A 753 9.68 -10.40 43.87
N SER A 754 8.36 -10.48 44.08
CA SER A 754 7.71 -11.69 44.62
C SER A 754 7.52 -12.79 43.57
N GLU A 755 7.61 -12.45 42.29
CA GLU A 755 7.51 -13.36 41.15
C GLU A 755 8.89 -13.77 40.62
N TYR A 756 9.97 -13.16 41.12
CA TYR A 756 11.34 -13.55 40.78
C TYR A 756 11.74 -14.81 41.58
N PRO A 757 12.37 -15.83 40.97
CA PRO A 757 12.90 -15.86 39.59
C PRO A 757 11.97 -16.46 38.53
N GLN A 758 10.69 -16.72 38.81
CA GLN A 758 9.75 -17.31 37.84
C GLN A 758 9.36 -16.35 36.72
N LYS A 759 9.53 -15.03 36.94
CA LYS A 759 9.37 -14.01 35.90
C LYS A 759 10.58 -13.10 35.87
N ASP A 760 10.88 -12.60 34.69
CA ASP A 760 11.91 -11.59 34.50
C ASP A 760 11.56 -10.61 33.38
N ILE A 761 12.25 -9.47 33.37
CA ILE A 761 12.01 -8.38 32.41
C ILE A 761 13.30 -7.85 31.81
N ALA A 762 13.22 -7.37 30.58
CA ALA A 762 14.34 -6.79 29.86
C ALA A 762 13.91 -5.76 28.82
N ILE A 763 14.89 -5.03 28.32
CA ILE A 763 14.77 -4.09 27.21
C ILE A 763 15.75 -4.48 26.10
N VAL A 764 15.30 -4.32 24.86
CA VAL A 764 16.17 -4.22 23.68
C VAL A 764 15.96 -2.83 23.11
N TYR A 765 17.04 -2.09 22.86
CA TYR A 765 16.99 -0.73 22.32
C TYR A 765 18.02 -0.57 21.21
N LEU A 766 17.59 -0.07 20.06
CA LEU A 766 18.43 0.30 18.93
C LEU A 766 18.42 1.82 18.81
N GLY A 767 19.59 2.42 18.90
CA GLY A 767 19.75 3.87 18.94
C GLY A 767 20.99 4.37 18.20
N VAL A 768 21.09 5.69 18.08
CA VAL A 768 22.27 6.38 17.54
C VAL A 768 22.82 7.32 18.59
N HIS A 769 24.12 7.21 18.88
CA HIS A 769 24.85 8.13 19.73
C HIS A 769 26.13 8.56 19.01
N SER A 770 26.42 9.86 18.89
CA SER A 770 27.66 10.36 18.28
C SER A 770 28.02 9.73 16.91
N ASP A 771 27.03 9.63 16.00
CA ASP A 771 27.14 9.06 14.65
C ASP A 771 27.49 7.55 14.55
N ARG A 772 27.32 6.80 15.64
CA ARG A 772 27.44 5.32 15.68
C ARG A 772 26.15 4.67 16.18
N HIS A 773 25.97 3.41 15.86
CA HIS A 773 24.75 2.64 16.17
C HIS A 773 24.97 1.76 17.39
N ILE A 774 24.01 1.78 18.30
CA ILE A 774 24.06 1.05 19.55
C ILE A 774 22.87 0.11 19.61
N LEU A 775 23.13 -1.18 19.72
CA LEU A 775 22.13 -2.18 20.06
C LEU A 775 22.35 -2.58 21.52
N LEU A 776 21.51 -2.05 22.40
CA LEU A 776 21.54 -2.28 23.83
C LEU A 776 20.55 -3.40 24.19
N SER A 777 21.00 -4.40 24.94
CA SER A 777 20.14 -5.45 25.47
C SER A 777 20.51 -5.76 26.92
N TRP A 778 19.59 -5.45 27.84
CA TRP A 778 19.78 -5.77 29.24
C TRP A 778 18.46 -5.95 29.99
N GLY A 779 18.50 -6.72 31.08
CA GLY A 779 17.36 -6.92 31.95
C GLY A 779 17.70 -6.92 33.42
N PHE A 780 16.66 -7.07 34.24
CA PHE A 780 16.86 -7.38 35.65
C PHE A 780 17.20 -8.86 35.80
N GLY A 781 17.85 -9.23 36.92
CA GLY A 781 18.18 -10.62 37.19
C GLY A 781 19.16 -11.25 36.21
N TRP A 782 19.29 -12.57 36.32
CA TRP A 782 20.10 -13.38 35.40
C TRP A 782 19.34 -13.56 34.07
N GLN A 783 18.07 -13.90 34.11
CA GLN A 783 17.37 -14.46 32.95
C GLN A 783 16.77 -13.39 32.02
N GLY A 784 16.57 -12.16 32.50
CA GLY A 784 16.08 -11.04 31.68
C GLY A 784 16.98 -10.73 30.48
N THR A 785 18.27 -10.46 30.71
CA THR A 785 19.22 -10.19 29.60
C THR A 785 19.27 -11.36 28.62
N TYR A 786 19.33 -12.59 29.13
CA TYR A 786 19.36 -13.77 28.28
C TYR A 786 18.08 -13.89 27.43
N ALA A 787 16.89 -13.72 28.02
CA ALA A 787 15.62 -13.72 27.30
C ALA A 787 15.57 -12.68 26.16
N ALA A 788 16.04 -11.45 26.40
CA ALA A 788 16.11 -10.42 25.38
C ALA A 788 17.01 -10.82 24.19
N THR A 789 18.15 -11.47 24.45
CA THR A 789 19.05 -11.94 23.38
C THR A 789 18.56 -13.20 22.67
N VAL A 790 17.86 -14.09 23.39
CA VAL A 790 17.17 -15.24 22.78
C VAL A 790 16.13 -14.71 21.79
N LEU A 791 15.24 -13.81 22.24
CA LEU A 791 14.29 -13.09 21.41
C LEU A 791 14.98 -12.49 20.16
N MET A 792 16.01 -11.66 20.33
CA MET A 792 16.70 -11.03 19.20
C MET A 792 17.37 -12.00 18.23
N SER A 793 17.64 -13.24 18.65
CA SER A 793 18.16 -14.27 17.77
C SER A 793 17.10 -14.97 16.91
N HIS A 794 15.81 -14.69 17.08
CA HIS A 794 14.78 -15.30 16.23
C HIS A 794 14.79 -14.69 14.83
N PRO A 795 14.87 -15.50 13.75
CA PRO A 795 14.88 -14.99 12.39
C PRO A 795 13.64 -14.15 12.05
N ASP A 796 12.46 -14.59 12.48
CA ASP A 796 11.18 -13.95 12.10
C ASP A 796 10.90 -12.66 12.89
N LEU A 797 11.55 -12.45 14.03
CA LEU A 797 11.30 -11.26 14.84
C LEU A 797 11.78 -9.98 14.18
N TRP A 798 12.86 -10.07 13.41
CA TRP A 798 13.37 -8.94 12.64
C TRP A 798 12.42 -8.55 11.52
N THR A 799 11.45 -9.41 11.16
CA THR A 799 10.40 -9.13 10.19
C THR A 799 9.13 -8.64 10.89
N PHE A 800 8.80 -9.20 12.05
CA PHE A 800 7.60 -8.81 12.79
C PHE A 800 7.72 -7.44 13.46
N TYR A 801 8.90 -7.13 14.00
CA TYR A 801 9.21 -5.83 14.64
C TYR A 801 10.16 -5.01 13.76
N GLU A 802 10.09 -5.19 12.44
CA GLU A 802 11.06 -4.60 11.52
C GLU A 802 11.07 -3.07 11.55
N ASP A 803 9.92 -2.47 11.86
CA ASP A 803 9.75 -1.03 11.95
C ASP A 803 10.00 -0.44 13.35
N GLU A 804 10.25 -1.29 14.35
CA GLU A 804 10.48 -0.86 15.73
C GLU A 804 11.96 -0.59 16.00
N HIS A 805 12.24 0.23 17.01
CA HIS A 805 13.60 0.48 17.49
C HIS A 805 13.82 0.06 18.95
N PHE A 806 12.76 -0.27 19.69
CA PHE A 806 12.91 -0.86 21.03
C PHE A 806 11.79 -1.84 21.36
N LEU A 807 12.10 -2.78 22.25
CA LEU A 807 11.17 -3.81 22.73
C LEU A 807 11.28 -3.90 24.25
N PHE A 808 10.13 -4.01 24.91
CA PHE A 808 10.11 -4.57 26.26
C PHE A 808 9.82 -6.05 26.20
N VAL A 809 10.65 -6.81 26.92
CA VAL A 809 10.65 -8.26 26.91
C VAL A 809 10.32 -8.73 28.31
N GLN A 810 9.41 -9.70 28.40
CA GLN A 810 9.10 -10.41 29.61
C GLN A 810 9.23 -11.90 29.35
N TRP A 811 9.70 -12.63 30.35
CA TRP A 811 9.67 -14.09 30.34
C TRP A 811 8.94 -14.57 31.59
N GLU A 812 8.17 -15.66 31.45
CA GLU A 812 7.45 -16.32 32.54
C GLU A 812 7.59 -17.84 32.42
N ASP A 813 8.23 -18.45 33.42
CA ASP A 813 8.47 -19.89 33.52
C ASP A 813 7.14 -20.66 33.59
N ALA A 814 6.73 -21.24 32.46
CA ALA A 814 5.56 -22.10 32.32
C ALA A 814 5.84 -23.51 32.86
N HIS A 815 7.11 -23.84 33.06
CA HIS A 815 7.61 -25.14 33.50
C HIS A 815 8.50 -25.02 34.76
N PRO A 816 7.94 -24.60 35.91
CA PRO A 816 8.70 -24.12 37.09
C PRO A 816 9.63 -25.12 37.78
N TYR A 817 9.75 -26.33 37.25
CA TYR A 817 10.67 -27.36 37.69
C TYR A 817 12.02 -27.31 36.97
N GLU A 818 12.13 -26.65 35.81
CA GLU A 818 13.38 -26.54 35.06
C GLU A 818 14.12 -25.21 35.24
N GLY A 819 13.40 -24.10 35.44
CA GLY A 819 14.00 -22.82 35.84
C GLY A 819 14.98 -22.25 34.81
N ILE A 820 14.72 -22.49 33.52
CA ILE A 820 15.50 -22.00 32.38
C ILE A 820 14.60 -21.19 31.46
N VAL A 821 15.19 -20.28 30.67
CA VAL A 821 14.44 -19.52 29.66
C VAL A 821 14.22 -20.38 28.43
N ASP A 822 12.98 -20.75 28.18
CA ASP A 822 12.57 -21.36 26.93
C ASP A 822 12.00 -20.34 25.94
N TRP A 823 12.15 -20.65 24.65
CA TRP A 823 11.78 -19.75 23.56
C TRP A 823 10.31 -19.36 23.55
N ASP A 824 9.42 -20.30 23.83
CA ASP A 824 7.97 -20.13 23.80
C ASP A 824 7.41 -19.46 25.06
N GLU A 825 8.25 -19.26 26.07
CA GLU A 825 7.93 -18.56 27.31
C GLU A 825 8.24 -17.05 27.23
N ILE A 826 8.98 -16.61 26.21
CA ILE A 826 9.35 -15.21 26.01
C ILE A 826 8.21 -14.46 25.31
N GLN A 827 7.88 -13.31 25.86
CA GLN A 827 6.84 -12.41 25.38
C GLN A 827 7.40 -11.00 25.18
N VAL A 828 7.09 -10.40 24.04
CA VAL A 828 7.27 -8.95 23.85
C VAL A 828 6.05 -8.27 24.45
N THR A 829 6.22 -7.40 25.44
CA THR A 829 5.10 -6.69 26.09
C THR A 829 4.83 -5.32 25.46
N TYR A 830 5.80 -4.80 24.70
CA TYR A 830 5.73 -3.56 23.95
C TYR A 830 6.53 -3.68 22.64
N PRO A 831 6.01 -3.19 21.49
CA PRO A 831 4.78 -2.39 21.29
C PRO A 831 3.48 -3.20 21.34
N TYR A 832 3.54 -4.48 20.97
CA TYR A 832 2.38 -5.37 20.94
C TYR A 832 2.72 -6.77 21.47
N PRO A 833 1.85 -7.36 22.32
CA PRO A 833 2.00 -8.72 22.82
C PRO A 833 2.18 -9.77 21.72
N HIS A 834 3.31 -10.46 21.72
CA HIS A 834 3.55 -11.62 20.85
C HIS A 834 4.37 -12.69 21.56
N THR A 835 4.03 -13.96 21.35
CA THR A 835 4.74 -15.14 21.85
C THR A 835 5.44 -15.85 20.70
N LEU A 836 6.68 -16.27 20.86
CA LEU A 836 7.41 -16.93 19.78
C LEU A 836 7.00 -18.40 19.63
N PRO A 837 6.85 -18.91 18.39
CA PRO A 837 6.80 -20.34 18.17
C PRO A 837 8.18 -20.95 18.45
N ALA A 838 8.21 -22.12 19.09
CA ALA A 838 9.44 -22.87 19.25
C ALA A 838 10.04 -23.22 17.87
N PRO A 839 11.36 -23.06 17.66
CA PRO A 839 11.99 -23.47 16.42
C PRO A 839 11.85 -24.99 16.22
N PRO A 840 11.74 -25.47 14.96
CA PRO A 840 11.71 -26.91 14.69
C PRO A 840 13.02 -27.56 15.15
N PRO A 841 12.99 -28.77 15.72
CA PRO A 841 14.20 -29.48 16.11
C PRO A 841 14.99 -29.94 14.89
N GLY A 842 16.30 -29.73 14.89
CA GLY A 842 17.16 -30.11 13.78
C GLY A 842 17.46 -31.59 13.64
N ASP A 843 17.93 -31.91 12.44
CA ASP A 843 18.33 -33.25 12.03
C ASP A 843 19.68 -33.64 12.67
N TRP A 844 19.75 -34.89 13.16
CA TRP A 844 20.99 -35.46 13.68
C TRP A 844 21.82 -36.08 12.56
N PHE A 845 23.05 -35.60 12.39
CA PHE A 845 23.99 -36.17 11.42
C PHE A 845 25.17 -36.90 12.10
N LEU A 846 25.37 -38.17 11.72
CA LEU A 846 26.47 -39.02 12.19
C LEU A 846 27.66 -38.99 11.22
N TYR A 847 28.26 -37.82 11.01
CA TYR A 847 29.51 -37.70 10.26
C TYR A 847 30.73 -37.99 11.14
N ASP A 848 31.90 -38.13 10.52
CA ASP A 848 33.17 -38.27 11.24
C ASP A 848 33.49 -36.93 11.95
N PRO A 849 33.85 -36.94 13.26
CA PRO A 849 34.15 -35.75 14.04
C PRO A 849 35.50 -35.14 13.63
N THR A 850 35.53 -34.55 12.44
CA THR A 850 36.70 -33.86 11.86
C THR A 850 36.28 -32.46 11.43
N PHE A 851 37.23 -31.52 11.36
CA PHE A 851 36.91 -30.12 11.04
C PHE A 851 36.23 -29.94 9.67
N GLY A 852 36.40 -30.89 8.73
CA GLY A 852 35.76 -30.85 7.42
C GLY A 852 34.24 -31.05 7.45
N TYR A 853 33.70 -31.61 8.55
CA TYR A 853 32.26 -31.82 8.73
C TYR A 853 31.63 -30.86 9.75
N MET A 854 32.35 -29.82 10.21
CA MET A 854 31.90 -28.93 11.28
C MET A 854 30.47 -28.39 11.04
N SER A 855 30.15 -28.00 9.80
CA SER A 855 28.83 -27.48 9.42
C SER A 855 27.66 -28.47 9.57
N TYR A 856 27.96 -29.77 9.68
CA TYR A 856 26.94 -30.82 9.80
C TYR A 856 26.84 -31.41 11.20
N LEU A 857 27.93 -31.39 11.98
CA LEU A 857 28.00 -32.10 13.26
C LEU A 857 27.08 -31.53 14.34
N PHE A 858 26.76 -30.23 14.25
CA PHE A 858 25.98 -29.50 15.25
C PHE A 858 24.68 -28.92 14.68
N GLY A 859 24.11 -29.55 13.64
CA GLY A 859 22.89 -29.11 12.96
C GLY A 859 21.57 -29.31 13.72
N GLY A 860 21.61 -29.76 14.97
CA GLY A 860 20.44 -29.95 15.84
C GLY A 860 20.84 -30.49 17.23
N ASN A 861 20.04 -30.21 18.25
CA ASN A 861 20.28 -30.60 19.66
C ASN A 861 21.68 -30.18 20.17
N GLY A 862 22.13 -28.99 19.78
CA GLY A 862 23.46 -28.46 20.12
C GLY A 862 23.42 -27.50 21.31
N PHE A 863 24.41 -27.59 22.20
CA PHE A 863 24.50 -26.75 23.39
C PHE A 863 25.89 -26.15 23.55
N HIS A 864 25.97 -24.82 23.66
CA HIS A 864 27.15 -24.14 24.19
C HIS A 864 27.20 -24.35 25.70
N VAL A 865 28.24 -25.02 26.19
CA VAL A 865 28.41 -25.32 27.60
C VAL A 865 29.62 -24.58 28.14
N VAL A 866 29.36 -23.65 29.06
CA VAL A 866 30.40 -22.87 29.76
C VAL A 866 30.38 -23.10 31.27
N GLY A 867 31.50 -22.77 31.90
CA GLY A 867 31.61 -22.70 33.36
C GLY A 867 30.68 -21.65 33.98
N ASP A 868 30.16 -21.90 35.19
CA ASP A 868 29.48 -20.86 35.98
C ASP A 868 30.49 -19.81 36.53
N GLN A 869 31.76 -20.19 36.61
CA GLN A 869 32.92 -19.34 36.89
C GLN A 869 33.75 -19.04 35.63
N ALA A 870 33.18 -19.22 34.44
CA ALA A 870 33.87 -18.89 33.19
C ALA A 870 34.20 -17.38 33.16
N TYR A 871 35.35 -17.04 32.59
CA TYR A 871 35.69 -15.64 32.38
C TYR A 871 34.86 -15.07 31.23
N CYS A 872 34.60 -13.76 31.25
CA CYS A 872 33.82 -13.08 30.21
C CYS A 872 34.36 -13.38 28.80
N THR A 873 35.66 -13.57 28.67
CA THR A 873 36.37 -13.87 27.42
C THR A 873 36.22 -15.31 26.95
N ASP A 874 36.13 -16.30 27.85
CA ASP A 874 35.73 -17.67 27.48
C ASP A 874 34.36 -17.64 26.80
N VAL A 875 33.44 -16.82 27.32
CA VAL A 875 32.09 -16.73 26.79
C VAL A 875 32.00 -15.84 25.54
N LEU A 876 32.75 -14.74 25.43
CA LEU A 876 32.92 -14.02 24.15
C LEU A 876 33.49 -14.95 23.06
N GLY A 877 34.32 -15.93 23.46
CA GLY A 877 34.78 -16.98 22.57
C GLY A 877 33.63 -17.83 22.02
N THR A 878 32.62 -18.14 22.83
CA THR A 878 31.42 -18.85 22.34
C THR A 878 30.69 -18.04 21.26
N ALA A 879 30.66 -16.71 21.36
CA ALA A 879 30.04 -15.84 20.36
C ALA A 879 30.75 -15.93 19.00
N ASN A 880 32.08 -16.09 18.99
CA ASN A 880 32.84 -16.32 17.75
C ASN A 880 32.39 -17.61 17.04
N VAL A 881 32.23 -18.70 17.80
CA VAL A 881 31.78 -20.00 17.28
C VAL A 881 30.33 -19.89 16.77
N SER A 882 29.45 -19.26 17.55
CA SER A 882 28.06 -19.03 17.18
C SER A 882 27.91 -18.24 15.89
N TRP A 883 28.71 -17.20 15.67
CA TRP A 883 28.66 -16.40 14.45
C TRP A 883 28.94 -17.24 13.21
N VAL A 884 30.01 -18.03 13.22
CA VAL A 884 30.34 -18.85 12.04
C VAL A 884 29.26 -19.92 11.81
N PHE A 885 28.66 -20.46 12.86
CA PHE A 885 27.56 -21.42 12.72
C PHE A 885 26.33 -20.80 12.07
N GLY A 886 25.96 -19.58 12.48
CA GLY A 886 24.90 -18.81 11.84
C GLY A 886 25.19 -18.57 10.36
N LYS A 887 26.42 -18.19 10.02
CA LYS A 887 26.86 -17.97 8.62
C LYS A 887 26.71 -19.21 7.73
N TYR A 888 26.83 -20.40 8.31
CA TYR A 888 26.61 -21.67 7.60
C TYR A 888 25.16 -22.17 7.69
N TYR A 889 24.24 -21.34 8.17
CA TYR A 889 22.82 -21.69 8.36
C TYR A 889 22.63 -22.92 9.25
N MET A 890 23.56 -23.17 10.17
CA MET A 890 23.41 -24.20 11.18
C MET A 890 22.37 -23.74 12.20
N GLU A 891 21.66 -24.70 12.79
CA GLU A 891 20.77 -24.39 13.91
C GLU A 891 21.54 -23.74 15.06
N ARG A 892 20.86 -22.81 15.75
CA ARG A 892 21.46 -22.07 16.85
C ARG A 892 21.68 -23.03 18.02
N PRO A 893 22.93 -23.26 18.47
CA PRO A 893 23.14 -24.02 19.69
C PRO A 893 22.66 -23.19 20.88
N GLU A 894 22.00 -23.82 21.83
CA GLU A 894 21.51 -23.11 23.01
C GLU A 894 22.60 -22.92 24.05
N GLY A 895 22.57 -21.79 24.77
CA GLY A 895 23.51 -21.53 25.86
C GLY A 895 23.10 -22.28 27.13
N ARG A 896 24.05 -22.97 27.77
CA ARG A 896 23.93 -23.57 29.10
C ARG A 896 25.20 -23.29 29.92
N THR A 897 25.03 -23.04 31.21
CA THR A 897 26.14 -23.25 32.16
C THR A 897 26.15 -24.71 32.59
N HIS A 898 27.28 -25.23 33.06
CA HIS A 898 27.33 -26.60 33.57
C HIS A 898 26.38 -26.88 34.75
N THR A 899 25.93 -25.84 35.47
CA THR A 899 25.02 -25.96 36.61
C THR A 899 23.55 -26.04 36.21
N ILE A 900 23.18 -25.55 35.01
CA ILE A 900 21.80 -25.58 34.49
C ILE A 900 21.63 -26.53 33.32
N LEU A 901 22.72 -27.13 32.82
CA LEU A 901 22.68 -28.16 31.78
C LEU A 901 21.93 -29.38 32.31
N GLN A 902 20.78 -29.70 31.71
CA GLN A 902 19.93 -30.78 32.17
C GLN A 902 20.54 -32.16 31.86
N ASP A 903 20.12 -33.20 32.59
CA ASP A 903 20.61 -34.57 32.38
C ASP A 903 20.39 -35.05 30.94
N ILE A 904 19.25 -34.73 30.32
CA ILE A 904 18.94 -35.15 28.95
C ILE A 904 19.85 -34.45 27.93
N GLU A 905 20.06 -33.14 28.10
CA GLU A 905 20.95 -32.31 27.28
C GLU A 905 22.40 -32.78 27.42
N HIS A 906 22.86 -32.95 28.67
CA HIS A 906 24.18 -33.46 28.97
C HIS A 906 24.42 -34.85 28.37
N ASN A 907 23.44 -35.76 28.48
CA ASN A 907 23.62 -37.16 28.10
C ASN A 907 23.37 -37.44 26.61
N SER A 908 22.62 -36.60 25.89
CA SER A 908 22.24 -36.86 24.50
C SER A 908 22.50 -35.69 23.53
N GLY A 909 22.75 -34.49 24.05
CA GLY A 909 23.05 -33.29 23.26
C GLY A 909 24.43 -33.31 22.63
N ASN A 910 24.56 -32.63 21.50
CA ASN A 910 25.85 -32.28 20.93
C ASN A 910 26.44 -31.12 21.73
N LEU A 911 27.64 -31.28 22.29
CA LEU A 911 28.18 -30.32 23.25
C LEU A 911 29.31 -29.49 22.63
N LEU A 912 29.20 -28.17 22.76
CA LEU A 912 30.23 -27.20 22.43
C LEU A 912 30.78 -26.64 23.74
N ILE A 913 31.82 -27.30 24.25
CA ILE A 913 32.39 -27.02 25.57
C ILE A 913 33.49 -25.99 25.40
N THR A 914 33.32 -24.85 26.06
CA THR A 914 34.33 -23.79 26.08
C THR A 914 34.82 -23.56 27.51
N GLY A 915 36.13 -23.40 27.66
CA GLY A 915 36.80 -23.21 28.94
C GLY A 915 37.29 -24.52 29.57
N GLY A 916 38.38 -24.43 30.32
CA GLY A 916 39.08 -25.61 30.83
C GLY A 916 38.48 -26.20 32.12
N PRO A 917 38.98 -27.37 32.57
CA PRO A 917 38.52 -28.10 33.76
C PRO A 917 38.36 -27.27 35.04
N ALA A 918 39.17 -26.21 35.19
CA ALA A 918 39.14 -25.34 36.37
C ALA A 918 37.88 -24.45 36.46
N VAL A 919 37.30 -24.09 35.32
CA VAL A 919 36.12 -23.20 35.24
C VAL A 919 34.89 -23.94 34.72
N ASN A 920 35.09 -24.96 33.88
CA ASN A 920 34.04 -25.77 33.28
C ASN A 920 34.26 -27.27 33.61
N PRO A 921 33.59 -27.80 34.65
CA PRO A 921 33.75 -29.20 35.07
C PRO A 921 33.39 -30.22 33.99
N VAL A 922 32.55 -29.84 33.01
CA VAL A 922 32.22 -30.71 31.88
C VAL A 922 33.47 -30.95 31.01
N ALA A 923 34.39 -30.00 30.92
CA ALA A 923 35.67 -30.22 30.24
C ALA A 923 36.50 -31.34 30.89
N ASP A 924 36.52 -31.44 32.24
CA ASP A 924 37.24 -32.50 32.96
C ASP A 924 36.68 -33.90 32.64
N GLU A 925 35.35 -34.00 32.50
CA GLU A 925 34.70 -35.24 32.08
C GLU A 925 35.16 -35.66 30.67
N PHE A 926 35.13 -34.74 29.71
CA PHE A 926 35.46 -35.06 28.32
C PHE A 926 36.95 -35.18 28.06
N ASP A 927 37.80 -34.53 28.86
CA ASP A 927 39.24 -34.78 28.85
C ASP A 927 39.54 -36.26 29.11
N GLN A 928 38.82 -36.90 30.03
CA GLN A 928 38.99 -38.33 30.31
C GLN A 928 38.56 -39.21 29.13
N TYR A 929 37.47 -38.86 28.44
CA TYR A 929 37.03 -39.60 27.25
C TYR A 929 37.99 -39.45 26.08
N PHE A 930 38.52 -38.24 25.87
CA PHE A 930 39.40 -37.92 24.74
C PHE A 930 40.89 -38.11 25.06
N ASN A 931 41.20 -38.73 26.20
CA ASN A 931 42.57 -38.97 26.65
C ASN A 931 43.43 -37.69 26.61
N ILE A 932 42.80 -36.56 26.94
CA ILE A 932 43.45 -35.28 27.15
C ILE A 932 43.94 -35.28 28.60
N SER A 933 45.17 -34.84 28.80
CA SER A 933 45.77 -34.72 30.13
C SER A 933 46.54 -33.42 30.23
N TYR A 934 46.59 -32.85 31.43
CA TYR A 934 47.33 -31.63 31.68
C TYR A 934 48.15 -31.72 32.97
N VAL A 935 49.23 -30.94 33.04
CA VAL A 935 50.11 -30.84 34.20
C VAL A 935 50.35 -29.37 34.52
N TYR A 936 50.03 -28.96 35.76
CA TYR A 936 50.23 -27.61 36.26
C TYR A 936 51.24 -27.62 37.42
N GLN A 937 52.38 -26.93 37.25
CA GLN A 937 53.44 -26.83 38.27
C GLN A 937 53.88 -25.38 38.53
N PRO A 938 53.05 -24.56 39.20
CA PRO A 938 53.34 -23.13 39.40
C PRO A 938 54.42 -22.81 40.44
N ASN A 939 54.72 -23.76 41.34
CA ASN A 939 55.60 -23.52 42.50
C ASN A 939 57.00 -24.13 42.34
N GLN A 940 57.48 -24.29 41.10
CA GLN A 940 58.80 -24.83 40.78
C GLN A 940 59.75 -23.73 40.25
N PRO A 941 61.09 -23.94 40.24
CA PRO A 941 62.04 -22.97 39.68
C PRO A 941 61.90 -22.70 38.17
N ASP A 942 61.17 -23.56 37.46
CA ASP A 942 60.79 -23.49 36.05
C ASP A 942 59.28 -23.80 36.04
N PRO A 943 58.43 -22.81 36.35
CA PRO A 943 57.01 -23.00 36.51
C PRO A 943 56.37 -23.20 35.14
N PHE A 944 55.58 -24.26 34.97
CA PHE A 944 55.02 -24.60 33.66
C PHE A 944 53.59 -25.11 33.72
N PHE A 945 52.91 -24.99 32.58
CA PHE A 945 51.68 -25.68 32.27
C PHE A 945 51.86 -26.49 30.98
N GLU A 946 51.34 -27.72 30.94
CA GLU A 946 51.48 -28.61 29.79
C GLU A 946 50.16 -29.31 29.47
N ILE A 947 49.77 -29.34 28.20
CA ILE A 947 48.61 -30.09 27.69
C ILE A 947 49.11 -31.20 26.77
N SER A 948 48.55 -32.40 26.92
CA SER A 948 48.87 -33.58 26.09
C SER A 948 47.61 -34.28 25.61
N SER A 949 47.57 -34.64 24.33
CA SER A 949 46.53 -35.48 23.71
C SER A 949 47.08 -36.17 22.45
N ASP A 950 46.57 -37.36 22.11
CA ASP A 950 46.99 -38.16 20.94
C ASP A 950 48.51 -38.33 20.73
N GLY A 951 49.27 -38.36 21.83
CA GLY A 951 50.73 -38.48 21.79
C GLY A 951 51.48 -37.20 21.43
N TYR A 952 50.78 -36.07 21.31
CA TYR A 952 51.36 -34.73 21.19
C TYR A 952 51.27 -34.00 22.51
N THR A 953 52.25 -33.13 22.77
CA THR A 953 52.39 -32.38 24.02
C THR A 953 52.84 -30.97 23.71
N LEU A 954 52.21 -29.98 24.32
CA LEU A 954 52.58 -28.57 24.23
C LEU A 954 52.72 -27.98 25.64
N ARG A 955 53.82 -27.26 25.87
CA ARG A 955 54.21 -26.72 27.18
C ARG A 955 54.33 -25.20 27.11
N LEU A 956 53.72 -24.52 28.07
CA LEU A 956 53.80 -23.10 28.36
C LEU A 956 54.72 -22.87 29.57
N ASP A 957 55.68 -21.96 29.42
CA ASP A 957 56.42 -21.40 30.55
C ASP A 957 55.52 -20.34 31.23
N LEU A 958 55.26 -20.49 32.52
CA LEU A 958 54.35 -19.60 33.24
C LEU A 958 54.94 -18.20 33.45
N ASP A 959 56.23 -18.02 33.23
CA ASP A 959 56.86 -16.68 33.22
C ASP A 959 56.51 -15.88 31.95
N ASP A 960 56.06 -16.54 30.87
CA ASP A 960 55.61 -15.88 29.63
C ASP A 960 54.12 -15.46 29.69
N TYR A 961 53.35 -15.95 30.67
CA TYR A 961 51.95 -15.59 30.87
C TYR A 961 51.81 -14.16 31.46
N PRO A 962 50.86 -13.31 31.00
CA PRO A 962 49.78 -13.62 30.06
C PRO A 962 50.14 -13.45 28.59
N TYR A 963 51.28 -12.86 28.21
CA TYR A 963 51.62 -12.55 26.80
C TYR A 963 51.79 -13.76 25.87
N LYS A 964 51.69 -14.96 26.42
CA LYS A 964 51.74 -16.23 25.71
C LYS A 964 50.80 -17.21 26.38
N ASP A 965 50.05 -17.96 25.56
CA ASP A 965 49.14 -19.00 26.03
C ASP A 965 49.09 -20.18 25.05
N ILE A 966 48.57 -21.31 25.51
CA ILE A 966 48.36 -22.52 24.74
C ILE A 966 46.90 -23.00 24.86
N CYS A 967 46.40 -23.61 23.80
CA CYS A 967 45.02 -24.10 23.73
C CYS A 967 44.95 -25.45 23.03
N ILE A 968 44.00 -26.28 23.44
CA ILE A 968 43.58 -27.47 22.71
C ILE A 968 42.19 -27.24 22.12
N ILE A 969 42.06 -27.60 20.84
CA ILE A 969 40.77 -27.78 20.18
C ILE A 969 40.65 -29.27 19.88
N HIS A 970 39.64 -29.92 20.44
CA HIS A 970 39.42 -31.35 20.27
C HIS A 970 37.98 -31.62 19.85
N LEU A 971 37.82 -32.23 18.69
CA LEU A 971 36.55 -32.68 18.14
C LEU A 971 36.48 -34.20 18.30
N GLY A 972 35.40 -34.71 18.87
CA GLY A 972 35.25 -36.13 19.15
C GLY A 972 33.80 -36.57 19.14
N ARG A 973 33.61 -37.88 19.16
CA ARG A 973 32.30 -38.50 19.34
C ARG A 973 32.31 -39.37 20.59
N GLN A 974 31.30 -39.16 21.44
CA GLN A 974 31.01 -40.01 22.58
C GLN A 974 29.63 -40.61 22.33
N SER A 975 29.52 -41.94 22.27
CA SER A 975 28.27 -42.62 21.91
C SER A 975 27.67 -42.10 20.59
N SER A 976 26.48 -41.47 20.62
CA SER A 976 25.76 -40.93 19.46
C SER A 976 25.84 -39.40 19.33
N ARG A 977 26.62 -38.70 20.18
CA ARG A 977 26.73 -37.24 20.20
C ARG A 977 28.11 -36.75 19.78
N ASN A 978 28.14 -35.61 19.11
CA ASN A 978 29.36 -34.90 18.76
C ASN A 978 29.74 -33.94 19.88
N VAL A 979 31.04 -33.80 20.12
CA VAL A 979 31.58 -32.91 21.15
C VAL A 979 32.72 -32.11 20.55
N LEU A 980 32.59 -30.79 20.59
CA LEU A 980 33.68 -29.86 20.34
C LEU A 980 34.14 -29.31 21.68
N LEU A 981 35.39 -29.53 22.02
CA LEU A 981 36.01 -29.04 23.24
C LEU A 981 37.10 -28.02 22.87
N VAL A 982 36.98 -26.80 23.40
CA VAL A 982 37.94 -25.71 23.20
C VAL A 982 38.36 -25.17 24.55
N TRP A 983 39.60 -25.39 24.96
CA TRP A 983 40.11 -24.82 26.20
C TRP A 983 41.61 -24.58 26.21
N GLY A 984 42.06 -23.58 26.96
CA GLY A 984 43.46 -23.22 27.15
C GLY A 984 43.81 -22.91 28.61
N PHE A 985 45.07 -22.52 28.86
CA PHE A 985 45.55 -22.21 30.21
C PHE A 985 45.45 -20.72 30.53
N GLY A 986 44.40 -20.37 31.26
CA GLY A 986 44.00 -18.97 31.36
C GLY A 986 42.95 -18.68 30.30
N TRP A 987 42.58 -17.42 30.19
CA TRP A 987 41.38 -17.04 29.43
C TRP A 987 41.69 -16.65 27.97
N GLU A 988 42.90 -16.18 27.68
CA GLU A 988 43.31 -15.72 26.33
C GLU A 988 43.52 -16.89 25.38
N GLY A 989 44.05 -18.02 25.86
CA GLY A 989 44.23 -19.24 25.08
C GLY A 989 42.91 -19.86 24.62
N THR A 990 41.91 -19.95 25.51
CA THR A 990 40.56 -20.41 25.13
C THR A 990 39.96 -19.50 24.06
N TYR A 991 40.03 -18.18 24.25
CA TYR A 991 39.53 -17.21 23.28
C TYR A 991 40.25 -17.33 21.92
N ALA A 992 41.57 -17.49 21.91
CA ALA A 992 42.37 -17.77 20.71
C ALA A 992 41.88 -19.03 19.97
N GLY A 993 41.61 -20.11 20.71
CA GLY A 993 41.04 -21.33 20.14
C GLY A 993 39.70 -21.10 19.46
N THR A 994 38.80 -20.33 20.09
CA THR A 994 37.50 -20.02 19.49
C THR A 994 37.58 -19.13 18.24
N LEU A 995 38.55 -18.20 18.17
CA LEU A 995 38.81 -17.41 16.97
C LEU A 995 39.26 -18.29 15.79
N VAL A 996 40.08 -19.31 16.07
CA VAL A 996 40.49 -20.30 15.07
C VAL A 996 39.30 -21.12 14.59
N VAL A 997 38.41 -21.56 15.49
CA VAL A 997 37.16 -22.25 15.12
C VAL A 997 36.24 -21.36 14.28
N ALA A 998 36.20 -20.05 14.56
CA ALA A 998 35.36 -19.10 13.85
C ALA A 998 35.83 -18.77 12.41
N ASP A 999 37.07 -19.09 12.06
CA ASP A 999 37.56 -18.93 10.70
C ASP A 999 37.21 -20.15 9.83
N SER A 1000 36.22 -20.01 8.96
CA SER A 1000 35.84 -21.07 8.02
C SER A 1000 36.96 -21.61 7.11
N SER A 1001 37.99 -20.80 6.81
CA SER A 1001 39.13 -21.26 6.02
C SER A 1001 39.93 -22.34 6.76
N PHE A 1002 39.90 -22.28 8.09
CA PHE A 1002 40.48 -23.25 8.99
C PHE A 1002 39.87 -24.65 8.79
N TRP A 1003 38.55 -24.73 8.68
CA TRP A 1003 37.82 -25.99 8.54
C TRP A 1003 38.26 -26.77 7.30
N SER A 1004 38.52 -26.04 6.21
CA SER A 1004 39.02 -26.63 4.98
C SER A 1004 40.48 -27.09 5.09
N THR A 1005 41.33 -26.25 5.70
CA THR A 1005 42.77 -26.49 5.85
C THR A 1005 43.06 -27.73 6.71
N TYR A 1006 42.30 -27.91 7.80
CA TYR A 1006 42.44 -29.01 8.74
C TYR A 1006 41.31 -30.03 8.61
N SER A 1007 40.71 -30.15 7.43
CA SER A 1007 39.49 -30.94 7.21
C SER A 1007 39.55 -32.40 7.67
N GLY A 1008 40.72 -33.05 7.58
CA GLY A 1008 40.93 -34.45 8.00
C GLY A 1008 41.40 -34.63 9.46
N TYR A 1009 41.51 -33.54 10.23
CA TYR A 1009 42.00 -33.54 11.60
C TYR A 1009 40.85 -33.42 12.59
N HIS A 1010 41.04 -33.95 13.80
CA HIS A 1010 40.08 -33.83 14.90
C HIS A 1010 40.65 -33.09 16.11
N MET A 1011 41.97 -33.03 16.27
CA MET A 1011 42.64 -32.35 17.38
C MET A 1011 43.71 -31.38 16.90
N LEU A 1012 43.83 -30.25 17.60
CA LEU A 1012 44.84 -29.22 17.39
C LEU A 1012 45.40 -28.74 18.73
N LEU A 1013 46.71 -28.49 18.77
CA LEU A 1013 47.37 -27.74 19.84
C LEU A 1013 47.86 -26.40 19.29
N LEU A 1014 47.39 -25.33 19.89
CA LEU A 1014 47.63 -23.94 19.50
C LEU A 1014 48.56 -23.25 20.49
N GLU A 1015 49.33 -22.30 19.98
CA GLU A 1015 50.07 -21.31 20.77
C GLU A 1015 49.69 -19.92 20.27
N TRP A 1016 49.32 -19.04 21.19
CA TRP A 1016 49.14 -17.61 20.94
C TRP A 1016 50.28 -16.83 21.63
N ILE A 1017 50.73 -15.76 20.98
CA ILE A 1017 51.77 -14.86 21.48
C ILE A 1017 51.34 -13.43 21.16
N ASP A 1018 51.18 -12.59 22.18
CA ASP A 1018 50.96 -11.15 22.01
C ASP A 1018 52.23 -10.49 21.46
N THR A 1019 52.28 -10.32 20.14
CA THR A 1019 53.49 -9.85 19.45
C THR A 1019 53.62 -8.33 19.47
N ASN A 1020 52.50 -7.62 19.63
CA ASN A 1020 52.43 -6.17 19.57
C ASN A 1020 52.30 -5.52 20.97
N LEU A 1021 52.11 -6.34 22.01
CA LEU A 1021 51.96 -5.98 23.43
C LEU A 1021 50.72 -5.10 23.69
N ASP A 1022 49.65 -5.31 22.93
CA ASP A 1022 48.36 -4.63 23.11
C ASP A 1022 47.41 -5.38 24.06
N GLY A 1023 47.75 -6.61 24.46
CA GLY A 1023 46.94 -7.45 25.34
C GLY A 1023 45.69 -8.01 24.68
N LEU A 1024 45.60 -7.99 23.34
CA LEU A 1024 44.47 -8.51 22.58
C LEU A 1024 44.87 -9.78 21.82
N VAL A 1025 43.97 -10.75 21.78
CA VAL A 1025 44.17 -11.94 20.96
C VAL A 1025 43.76 -11.65 19.53
N GLN A 1026 44.75 -11.61 18.63
CA GLN A 1026 44.51 -11.43 17.20
C GLN A 1026 44.77 -12.73 16.45
N LEU A 1027 43.94 -13.07 15.45
CA LEU A 1027 44.09 -14.32 14.71
C LEU A 1027 45.48 -14.46 14.04
N SER A 1028 46.11 -13.34 13.67
CA SER A 1028 47.48 -13.29 13.13
C SER A 1028 48.57 -13.73 14.11
N GLU A 1029 48.25 -13.78 15.40
CA GLU A 1029 49.16 -14.13 16.49
C GLU A 1029 49.00 -15.58 16.95
N VAL A 1030 47.96 -16.26 16.47
CA VAL A 1030 47.66 -17.65 16.82
C VAL A 1030 48.33 -18.60 15.83
N SER A 1031 48.99 -19.64 16.33
CA SER A 1031 49.67 -20.62 15.50
C SER A 1031 49.35 -22.07 15.92
N VAL A 1032 49.04 -22.92 14.94
CA VAL A 1032 48.88 -24.37 15.15
C VAL A 1032 50.26 -25.01 15.24
N LYS A 1033 50.58 -25.65 16.36
CA LYS A 1033 51.86 -26.36 16.56
C LYS A 1033 51.77 -27.83 16.22
N TYR A 1034 50.66 -28.46 16.61
CA TYR A 1034 50.42 -29.88 16.37
C TYR A 1034 48.98 -30.11 15.95
N ALA A 1035 48.77 -31.17 15.17
CA ALA A 1035 47.45 -31.61 14.72
C ALA A 1035 47.42 -33.13 14.61
N ALA A 1036 46.34 -33.77 15.06
CA ALA A 1036 46.14 -35.22 14.94
C ALA A 1036 45.06 -35.56 13.91
N TYR A 1037 45.32 -36.60 13.12
CA TYR A 1037 44.53 -36.99 11.95
C TYR A 1037 43.54 -38.11 12.27
N GLY A 1038 42.36 -38.06 11.62
CA GLY A 1038 41.31 -39.06 11.71
C GLY A 1038 40.25 -38.71 12.75
N PRO A 1039 39.17 -39.49 12.89
CA PRO A 1039 38.15 -39.25 13.92
C PRO A 1039 38.53 -39.88 15.27
N HIS A 1040 38.30 -39.17 16.37
CA HIS A 1040 38.37 -39.74 17.74
C HIS A 1040 36.97 -40.15 18.21
N ILE A 1041 36.75 -41.46 18.36
CA ILE A 1041 35.44 -42.06 18.69
C ILE A 1041 35.61 -42.94 19.93
N VAL A 1042 34.81 -42.66 20.96
CA VAL A 1042 34.85 -43.31 22.29
C VAL A 1042 33.62 -44.17 22.51
#